data_AF-N0BD44-F1
#
_entry.id   AF-N0BD44-F1
#
_cell.length_a   1.000
_cell.length_b   1.000
_cell.length_c   1.000
_cell.angle_alpha   90.00
_cell.angle_beta   90.00
_cell.angle_gamma   90.00
#
_symmetry.space_group_name_H-M   'P 1'
#
loop_
_entity.id
_entity.type
_entity.pdbx_description
1 polymer ?
#
loop_
_entity_poly.entity_id
_entity_poly.type
_entity_poly.pdbx_seq_one_letter_code
_entity_poly.pdbx_strand_id
1 'polypeptide(L)'
;MPHIGDVYVPVITELSADKRRKENKVIKPLNLDEPIVVPLRKDIRELRMRGVLIPEGAKSEDAFAEDLMAVAERDPAYNHLDYAGVDGFVAVDDIEIPKSAEIANLREYSINGKFLPRTVYERAYKFRNEIIVNDFGIGFPAVIPLPVGAYNVKLKSPWQTINLDSYWVKVTGKDGDIPFYKPFPLFDQDNATTTGTVTYLEEAYRLQTINLDAQGEYAQWTVGIGSDIPKGTYKIVLRVRDDNVADDIKITVSGSVSGTILTETLSTGGTSFVTLETSEFNALTEETLTIKVEKATSTANVIELDYCYIEPTYIARLAFDVDQEYDVGEVKVYDTMGTTDESQWIRVFNKEHKFTGKIVVENGFLRFMFDPSTTGYYGIRYSIWNGTNWSNLGEWQLYAFNNDPIEDIKINSINSDRVELVLSISGGLDYAASLGDRLVQIWNITKAGVEVFNDKIGSLRYTNYIRAIPDYSTLFLYTKDKIVRETTEFSIPLNTYFISITTGEMKTIAIHDANKRAGFYSSGAVMYDWHEDATDFKMFFFDRYESWLSNLFKEAEDATLSSAPDPLTYTDDFSIDTSSRYLQLVGTGWTWDTANGELDAYSDTESTELLRLKSLKFAGGTYQVDVRINSTNAVARDAGIVFGLQDVANHYLVRLNIDSGGSATCNILKKVDGTWTSLASAPVTATTGTWYNIRVEWDTSTGIIEVYFDGAEIVTVSAQDTTFTSGYVGLRATATAGVGNLDVSFDNLSISATEVIGRGAQVNRFLDDFDWDSSAEYTQSEGVWSWDGVNGTVKMEDTTVRGILQLNSLKFGTGSYEVRAKITNSDPVGREAGILFCISDTNNMYLANIYLDSSIGKVVLWKRVGGTWSQLAAAARTINLGEFYKLKVNFDSSTGQIDVYFNDETTPCITKTDTTFSNGYVGLWVNVAGAAEFDDLEINAEEVTSSGNSCVILGGINHGGKSFSPYEYVQYRIFKDKIPSGRYLAVARIKKTISGFTAYVSTYLYDTDLDNTPAFDGAGKFKHISSDITSTYGYFIRPFEKTGDSPSSRIDFAVVDENMGTVIVDYFLLIPISGLESSQLFPQDIAFLSMVDPNLKRVLEIKN
;
A
#
# COMPACT_ATOMS: atom_id res chain seq x y z
N MET A 1 -28.86 24.42 -21.39
CA MET A 1 -28.21 25.56 -22.07
C MET A 1 -27.42 25.01 -23.25
N PRO A 2 -27.50 25.59 -24.46
CA PRO A 2 -26.87 25.00 -25.64
C PRO A 2 -25.35 25.08 -25.53
N HIS A 3 -24.66 23.95 -25.76
CA HIS A 3 -23.21 23.89 -25.85
C HIS A 3 -22.83 23.18 -27.15
N ILE A 4 -21.67 23.54 -27.70
CA ILE A 4 -20.96 22.74 -28.70
C ILE A 4 -19.67 22.27 -28.05
N GLY A 5 -19.71 21.05 -27.50
CA GLY A 5 -18.66 20.56 -26.61
C GLY A 5 -18.51 21.44 -25.36
N ASP A 6 -17.32 21.98 -25.16
CA ASP A 6 -17.00 22.85 -24.02
C ASP A 6 -17.43 24.32 -24.24
N VAL A 7 -17.84 24.68 -25.47
CA VAL A 7 -18.16 26.06 -25.83
C VAL A 7 -19.64 26.33 -25.59
N TYR A 8 -19.93 27.19 -24.62
CA TYR A 8 -21.29 27.66 -24.35
C TYR A 8 -21.80 28.59 -25.47
N VAL A 9 -23.01 28.32 -25.96
CA VAL A 9 -23.67 29.05 -27.05
C VAL A 9 -24.94 29.73 -26.51
N PRO A 10 -24.98 31.08 -26.42
CA PRO A 10 -26.01 31.78 -25.66
C PRO A 10 -27.42 31.71 -26.28
N VAL A 11 -27.56 31.99 -27.58
CA VAL A 11 -28.87 32.00 -28.26
C VAL A 11 -28.77 31.41 -29.67
N ILE A 12 -29.51 30.33 -29.92
CA ILE A 12 -29.70 29.73 -31.24
C ILE A 12 -31.08 30.13 -31.78
N THR A 13 -31.13 30.77 -32.94
CA THR A 13 -32.37 31.23 -33.61
C THR A 13 -32.80 30.32 -34.76
N GLU A 14 -31.85 29.66 -35.44
CA GLU A 14 -32.11 28.67 -36.50
C GLU A 14 -31.15 27.49 -36.31
N LEU A 15 -31.67 26.26 -36.38
CA LEU A 15 -30.86 25.04 -36.43
C LEU A 15 -31.45 24.08 -37.45
N SER A 16 -30.64 23.66 -38.43
CA SER A 16 -31.02 22.68 -39.45
C SER A 16 -29.93 21.62 -39.63
N ALA A 17 -30.31 20.35 -39.53
CA ALA A 17 -29.39 19.22 -39.59
C ALA A 17 -29.91 18.04 -40.47
N ASP A 18 -30.81 18.25 -41.44
CA ASP A 18 -31.57 17.15 -42.07
C ASP A 18 -31.17 16.76 -43.50
N LYS A 19 -30.30 17.52 -44.17
CA LYS A 19 -29.94 17.25 -45.58
C LYS A 19 -28.85 16.19 -45.70
N ARG A 20 -29.20 15.00 -46.20
CA ARG A 20 -28.24 13.89 -46.42
C ARG A 20 -27.42 14.07 -47.69
N ARG A 21 -26.11 13.79 -47.64
CA ARG A 21 -25.23 13.74 -48.82
C ARG A 21 -25.25 12.34 -49.46
N LYS A 22 -25.30 12.25 -50.80
CA LYS A 22 -25.17 10.99 -51.55
C LYS A 22 -23.82 10.95 -52.26
N GLU A 23 -23.02 9.90 -52.03
CA GLU A 23 -21.81 9.60 -52.82
C GLU A 23 -22.02 8.31 -53.61
N ASN A 24 -21.58 8.29 -54.88
CA ASN A 24 -21.69 7.13 -55.74
C ASN A 24 -20.34 6.39 -55.78
N LYS A 25 -20.31 5.10 -55.41
CA LYS A 25 -19.13 4.24 -55.60
C LYS A 25 -19.30 3.42 -56.87
N VAL A 26 -18.32 3.54 -57.76
CA VAL A 26 -18.27 2.74 -58.99
C VAL A 26 -17.55 1.43 -58.66
N ILE A 27 -18.26 0.32 -58.73
CA ILE A 27 -17.73 -1.03 -58.53
C ILE A 27 -17.64 -1.71 -59.90
N LYS A 28 -16.50 -2.29 -60.23
CA LYS A 28 -16.33 -3.07 -61.47
C LYS A 28 -16.06 -4.54 -61.09
N PRO A 29 -17.10 -5.39 -61.00
CA PRO A 29 -16.92 -6.81 -60.73
C PRO A 29 -16.15 -7.49 -61.87
N LEU A 30 -15.34 -8.50 -61.56
CA LEU A 30 -14.47 -9.18 -62.55
C LEU A 30 -15.22 -9.82 -63.74
N ASN A 31 -16.53 -10.06 -63.60
CA ASN A 31 -17.35 -10.81 -64.56
C ASN A 31 -18.45 -9.97 -65.24
N LEU A 32 -18.38 -8.64 -65.16
CA LEU A 32 -19.33 -7.74 -65.82
C LEU A 32 -18.56 -6.65 -66.59
N ASP A 33 -18.91 -6.46 -67.86
CA ASP A 33 -18.27 -5.45 -68.71
C ASP A 33 -18.62 -4.00 -68.30
N GLU A 34 -19.77 -3.81 -67.63
CA GLU A 34 -20.31 -2.52 -67.21
C GLU A 34 -20.13 -2.31 -65.68
N PRO A 35 -19.57 -1.17 -65.24
CA PRO A 35 -19.44 -0.85 -63.82
C PRO A 35 -20.80 -0.60 -63.16
N ILE A 36 -20.99 -1.17 -61.96
CA ILE A 36 -22.16 -0.93 -61.11
C ILE A 36 -21.92 0.35 -60.29
N VAL A 37 -22.81 1.33 -60.42
CA VAL A 37 -22.81 2.52 -59.56
C VAL A 37 -23.68 2.24 -58.34
N VAL A 38 -23.05 2.07 -57.17
CA VAL A 38 -23.74 1.89 -55.91
C VAL A 38 -23.81 3.23 -55.18
N PRO A 39 -25.02 3.79 -54.91
CA PRO A 39 -25.14 4.95 -54.04
C PRO A 39 -24.82 4.53 -52.61
N LEU A 40 -23.69 5.00 -52.08
CA LEU A 40 -23.39 4.91 -50.66
C LEU A 40 -24.20 5.99 -49.94
N ARG A 41 -25.13 5.57 -49.07
CA ARG A 41 -25.67 6.49 -48.05
C ARG A 41 -24.57 6.68 -47.01
N LYS A 42 -23.96 7.86 -46.97
CA LYS A 42 -23.33 8.35 -45.74
C LYS A 42 -24.41 9.08 -44.96
N ASP A 43 -24.57 8.76 -43.68
CA ASP A 43 -25.54 9.44 -42.81
C ASP A 43 -25.04 10.81 -42.29
N ILE A 44 -23.97 11.33 -42.88
CA ILE A 44 -23.51 12.71 -42.70
C ILE A 44 -24.57 13.66 -43.27
N ARG A 45 -24.97 14.63 -42.45
CA ARG A 45 -25.96 15.64 -42.81
C ARG A 45 -25.32 17.02 -42.88
N GLU A 46 -25.86 17.93 -43.69
CA GLU A 46 -25.43 19.33 -43.65
C GLU A 46 -25.98 19.99 -42.37
N LEU A 47 -25.12 20.75 -41.69
CA LEU A 47 -25.46 21.59 -40.54
C LEU A 47 -25.53 23.04 -40.97
N ARG A 48 -26.62 23.72 -40.59
CA ARG A 48 -26.74 25.17 -40.62
C ARG A 48 -27.28 25.66 -39.29
N MET A 49 -26.53 26.54 -38.62
CA MET A 49 -26.93 27.14 -37.36
C MET A 49 -26.80 28.66 -37.46
N ARG A 50 -27.77 29.38 -36.88
CA ARG A 50 -27.72 30.83 -36.71
C ARG A 50 -28.14 31.19 -35.29
N GLY A 51 -27.62 32.31 -34.81
CA GLY A 51 -27.93 32.78 -33.48
C GLY A 51 -27.50 34.20 -33.26
N VAL A 52 -27.61 34.63 -32.00
CA VAL A 52 -27.27 35.99 -31.57
C VAL A 52 -26.38 35.91 -30.34
N LEU A 53 -25.31 36.70 -30.33
CA LEU A 53 -24.48 36.88 -29.16
C LEU A 53 -25.09 37.96 -28.29
N ILE A 54 -25.36 37.64 -27.02
CA ILE A 54 -25.83 38.58 -26.01
C ILE A 54 -24.92 38.48 -24.79
N PRO A 55 -24.61 39.59 -24.09
CA PRO A 55 -23.86 39.54 -22.84
C PRO A 55 -24.68 38.75 -21.80
N GLU A 56 -24.03 37.83 -21.10
CA GLU A 56 -24.64 37.02 -20.05
C GLU A 56 -23.69 36.90 -18.86
N GLY A 57 -24.15 37.33 -17.68
CA GLY A 57 -23.32 37.41 -16.49
C GLY A 57 -22.12 38.35 -16.68
N ALA A 58 -20.92 37.83 -16.41
CA ALA A 58 -19.65 38.56 -16.57
C ALA A 58 -19.06 38.47 -17.99
N LYS A 59 -19.66 37.67 -18.89
CA LYS A 59 -19.11 37.38 -20.22
C LYS A 59 -19.69 38.33 -21.28
N SER A 60 -18.81 39.01 -22.01
CA SER A 60 -19.18 39.97 -23.06
C SER A 60 -19.51 39.30 -24.40
N GLU A 61 -20.17 40.03 -25.30
CA GLU A 61 -20.40 39.56 -26.68
C GLU A 61 -19.08 39.24 -27.42
N ASP A 62 -18.02 40.00 -27.16
CA ASP A 62 -16.69 39.74 -27.74
C ASP A 62 -16.09 38.43 -27.25
N ALA A 63 -16.20 38.15 -25.94
CA ALA A 63 -15.73 36.89 -25.36
C ALA A 63 -16.54 35.70 -25.90
N PHE A 64 -17.85 35.85 -26.10
CA PHE A 64 -18.65 34.81 -26.76
C PHE A 64 -18.26 34.59 -28.22
N ALA A 65 -18.02 35.66 -28.98
CA ALA A 65 -17.58 35.56 -30.37
C ALA A 65 -16.25 34.81 -30.47
N GLU A 66 -15.31 35.14 -29.58
CA GLU A 66 -14.00 34.53 -29.53
C GLU A 66 -14.07 33.00 -29.29
N ASP A 67 -14.82 32.58 -28.28
CA ASP A 67 -15.00 31.16 -27.94
C ASP A 67 -15.70 30.40 -29.07
N LEU A 68 -16.70 31.00 -29.69
CA LEU A 68 -17.44 30.36 -30.78
C LEU A 68 -16.57 30.18 -32.03
N MET A 69 -15.67 31.13 -32.32
CA MET A 69 -14.70 30.98 -33.41
C MET A 69 -13.76 29.77 -33.19
N ALA A 70 -13.48 29.40 -31.94
CA ALA A 70 -12.63 28.25 -31.64
C ALA A 70 -13.25 26.91 -32.05
N VAL A 71 -14.59 26.82 -32.14
CA VAL A 71 -15.31 25.59 -32.52
C VAL A 71 -14.87 25.09 -33.91
N ALA A 72 -14.51 26.00 -34.81
CA ALA A 72 -14.06 25.66 -36.17
C ALA A 72 -12.71 24.95 -36.22
N GLU A 73 -11.83 25.19 -35.25
CA GLU A 73 -10.49 24.60 -35.22
C GLU A 73 -10.41 23.31 -34.38
N ARG A 74 -11.42 23.07 -33.53
CA ARG A 74 -11.48 21.91 -32.64
C ARG A 74 -11.86 20.64 -33.37
N ASP A 75 -11.32 19.51 -32.91
CA ASP A 75 -11.67 18.20 -33.46
C ASP A 75 -13.19 17.95 -33.32
N PRO A 76 -13.90 17.56 -34.40
CA PRO A 76 -15.33 17.30 -34.37
C PRO A 76 -15.78 16.30 -33.31
N ALA A 77 -14.90 15.37 -32.91
CA ALA A 77 -15.19 14.44 -31.83
C ALA A 77 -15.56 15.19 -30.55
N TYR A 78 -14.94 16.34 -30.26
CA TYR A 78 -15.18 17.18 -29.08
C TYR A 78 -16.28 18.22 -29.26
N ASN A 79 -16.85 18.35 -30.45
CA ASN A 79 -17.91 19.32 -30.75
C ASN A 79 -19.28 18.63 -30.71
N HIS A 80 -19.66 18.11 -29.54
CA HIS A 80 -20.97 17.50 -29.34
C HIS A 80 -22.06 18.57 -29.21
N LEU A 81 -23.19 18.36 -29.91
CA LEU A 81 -24.38 19.21 -29.84
C LEU A 81 -25.59 18.34 -29.48
N ASP A 82 -26.19 18.62 -28.33
CA ASP A 82 -27.52 18.14 -27.93
C ASP A 82 -28.45 19.33 -27.72
N TYR A 83 -29.24 19.65 -28.74
CA TYR A 83 -30.18 20.76 -28.68
C TYR A 83 -31.36 20.57 -29.65
N ALA A 84 -32.58 20.86 -29.18
CA ALA A 84 -33.80 20.83 -29.97
C ALA A 84 -34.03 19.51 -30.74
N GLY A 85 -33.64 18.37 -30.15
CA GLY A 85 -33.77 17.04 -30.76
C GLY A 85 -32.69 16.70 -31.79
N VAL A 86 -31.67 17.54 -31.94
CA VAL A 86 -30.45 17.28 -32.70
C VAL A 86 -29.37 16.82 -31.72
N ASP A 87 -29.02 15.54 -31.78
CA ASP A 87 -28.02 14.90 -30.90
C ASP A 87 -26.91 14.25 -31.75
N GLY A 88 -25.68 14.79 -31.65
CA GLY A 88 -24.52 14.29 -32.37
C GLY A 88 -23.35 15.27 -32.47
N PHE A 89 -22.36 14.91 -33.27
CA PHE A 89 -21.11 15.65 -33.42
C PHE A 89 -21.15 16.64 -34.58
N VAL A 90 -20.46 17.76 -34.42
CA VAL A 90 -20.42 18.86 -35.38
C VAL A 90 -19.01 19.04 -35.92
N ALA A 91 -18.86 18.87 -37.23
CA ALA A 91 -17.67 19.29 -37.96
C ALA A 91 -17.97 20.62 -38.65
N VAL A 92 -17.43 21.72 -38.13
CA VAL A 92 -17.64 23.06 -38.68
C VAL A 92 -16.76 23.25 -39.93
N ASP A 93 -17.37 23.69 -41.03
CA ASP A 93 -16.65 24.06 -42.24
C ASP A 93 -16.33 25.57 -42.24
N ASP A 94 -17.25 26.40 -41.70
CA ASP A 94 -17.12 27.86 -41.66
C ASP A 94 -17.95 28.47 -40.53
N ILE A 95 -17.44 29.57 -39.96
CA ILE A 95 -18.12 30.38 -38.96
C ILE A 95 -18.02 31.87 -39.30
N GLU A 96 -19.17 32.53 -39.42
CA GLU A 96 -19.25 33.96 -39.69
C GLU A 96 -19.76 34.69 -38.45
N ILE A 97 -18.93 35.59 -37.91
CA ILE A 97 -19.30 36.50 -36.82
C ILE A 97 -18.78 37.91 -37.19
N PRO A 98 -19.65 38.92 -37.33
CA PRO A 98 -19.22 40.29 -37.60
C PRO A 98 -18.50 40.87 -36.37
N LYS A 99 -17.66 41.88 -36.59
CA LYS A 99 -16.88 42.53 -35.51
C LYS A 99 -17.75 43.22 -34.47
N SER A 100 -18.93 43.69 -34.86
CA SER A 100 -19.91 44.36 -33.99
C SER A 100 -21.32 44.10 -34.49
N ALA A 101 -22.34 44.45 -33.72
CA ALA A 101 -23.72 44.39 -34.18
C ALA A 101 -23.93 45.22 -35.46
N GLU A 102 -24.36 44.57 -36.54
CA GLU A 102 -24.60 45.22 -37.85
C GLU A 102 -26.08 45.56 -38.06
N ILE A 103 -26.99 44.87 -37.36
CA ILE A 103 -28.45 45.02 -37.50
C ILE A 103 -29.09 45.07 -36.11
N ALA A 104 -29.95 46.06 -35.86
CA ALA A 104 -30.80 46.18 -34.67
C ALA A 104 -30.10 46.08 -33.28
N ASN A 105 -28.81 46.44 -33.19
CA ASN A 105 -27.96 46.25 -32.00
C ASN A 105 -27.79 44.79 -31.56
N LEU A 106 -28.03 43.82 -32.45
CA LEU A 106 -27.80 42.40 -32.21
C LEU A 106 -26.61 41.93 -33.04
N ARG A 107 -25.67 41.25 -32.39
CA ARG A 107 -24.52 40.64 -33.06
C ARG A 107 -24.86 39.21 -33.44
N GLU A 108 -25.25 39.01 -34.69
CA GLU A 108 -25.61 37.69 -35.21
C GLU A 108 -24.37 36.84 -35.52
N TYR A 109 -24.50 35.52 -35.42
CA TYR A 109 -23.49 34.58 -35.90
C TYR A 109 -24.12 33.51 -36.80
N SER A 110 -23.32 32.91 -37.67
CA SER A 110 -23.72 31.73 -38.43
C SER A 110 -22.63 30.67 -38.48
N ILE A 111 -23.03 29.41 -38.36
CA ILE A 111 -22.13 28.23 -38.42
C ILE A 111 -22.67 27.32 -39.52
N ASN A 112 -21.79 26.95 -40.46
CA ASN A 112 -22.06 25.98 -41.50
C ASN A 112 -21.11 24.80 -41.35
N GLY A 113 -21.60 23.58 -41.59
CA GLY A 113 -20.75 22.40 -41.49
C GLY A 113 -21.47 21.10 -41.76
N LYS A 114 -20.96 20.05 -41.13
CA LYS A 114 -21.49 18.68 -41.20
C LYS A 114 -21.93 18.24 -39.82
N PHE A 115 -23.08 17.59 -39.78
CA PHE A 115 -23.63 16.95 -38.60
C PHE A 115 -23.49 15.42 -38.71
N LEU A 116 -22.98 14.83 -37.64
CA LEU A 116 -22.72 13.40 -37.50
C LEU A 116 -23.60 12.88 -36.34
N PRO A 117 -24.77 12.29 -36.63
CA PRO A 117 -25.71 11.86 -35.59
C PRO A 117 -25.10 10.82 -34.64
N ARG A 118 -25.33 10.97 -33.32
CA ARG A 118 -24.84 10.02 -32.30
C ARG A 118 -25.32 8.60 -32.51
N THR A 119 -26.46 8.43 -33.17
CA THR A 119 -27.01 7.11 -33.54
C THR A 119 -26.16 6.34 -34.57
N VAL A 120 -25.21 7.00 -35.24
CA VAL A 120 -24.38 6.40 -36.30
C VAL A 120 -22.88 6.62 -36.05
N TYR A 121 -22.52 7.71 -35.39
CA TYR A 121 -21.15 8.10 -35.12
C TYR A 121 -20.86 8.13 -33.62
N GLU A 122 -19.64 7.78 -33.26
CA GLU A 122 -19.13 7.76 -31.89
C GLU A 122 -17.73 8.37 -31.87
N ARG A 123 -17.23 8.68 -30.68
CA ARG A 123 -15.88 9.20 -30.46
C ARG A 123 -14.89 8.05 -30.42
N ALA A 124 -13.73 8.21 -31.06
CA ALA A 124 -12.67 7.22 -30.99
C ALA A 124 -11.29 7.81 -31.24
N TYR A 125 -10.31 7.37 -30.45
CA TYR A 125 -8.90 7.63 -30.73
C TYR A 125 -8.37 6.66 -31.76
N LYS A 126 -7.67 7.19 -32.75
CA LYS A 126 -6.87 6.39 -33.68
C LYS A 126 -5.45 6.39 -33.14
N PHE A 127 -4.89 5.20 -32.99
CA PHE A 127 -3.50 5.08 -32.60
C PHE A 127 -2.82 4.06 -33.49
N ARG A 128 -1.54 4.32 -33.74
CA ARG A 128 -0.58 3.35 -34.22
C ARG A 128 0.36 3.13 -33.06
N ASN A 129 0.71 1.88 -32.78
CA ASN A 129 1.72 1.66 -31.77
C ASN A 129 3.05 2.19 -32.29
N GLU A 130 3.65 3.11 -31.54
CA GLU A 130 5.00 3.56 -31.78
C GLU A 130 5.89 2.86 -30.76
N ILE A 131 6.88 2.11 -31.25
CA ILE A 131 7.85 1.42 -30.40
C ILE A 131 8.84 2.46 -29.91
N ILE A 132 8.70 2.90 -28.67
CA ILE A 132 9.71 3.73 -28.00
C ILE A 132 10.72 2.77 -27.37
N VAL A 133 11.81 2.47 -28.08
CA VAL A 133 12.90 1.66 -27.53
C VAL A 133 13.72 2.51 -26.57
N ASN A 134 13.78 2.11 -25.30
CA ASN A 134 14.71 2.69 -24.34
C ASN A 134 15.47 1.61 -23.54
N ASP A 135 16.51 2.05 -22.83
CA ASP A 135 17.42 1.19 -22.08
C ASP A 135 16.77 0.51 -20.85
N PHE A 136 15.59 0.95 -20.42
CA PHE A 136 14.79 0.39 -19.31
C PHE A 136 13.60 -0.46 -19.76
N GLY A 137 13.38 -0.60 -21.06
CA GLY A 137 12.24 -1.31 -21.63
C GLY A 137 11.47 -0.46 -22.63
N ILE A 138 10.82 -1.11 -23.60
CA ILE A 138 10.01 -0.38 -24.58
C ILE A 138 8.77 0.18 -23.86
N GLY A 139 8.41 1.42 -24.16
CA GLY A 139 7.08 1.95 -23.87
C GLY A 139 6.02 1.24 -24.71
N PHE A 140 5.72 -0.01 -24.37
CA PHE A 140 4.73 -0.82 -25.07
C PHE A 140 3.96 -1.72 -24.09
N PRO A 141 2.66 -1.92 -24.32
CA PRO A 141 1.79 -1.22 -25.29
C PRO A 141 1.55 0.23 -24.94
N ALA A 142 1.14 1.00 -25.95
CA ALA A 142 0.69 2.38 -25.75
C ALA A 142 -0.40 2.40 -24.69
N VAL A 143 -0.11 3.03 -23.56
CA VAL A 143 -1.12 3.31 -22.54
C VAL A 143 -1.88 4.55 -23.02
N ILE A 144 -3.18 4.39 -23.22
CA ILE A 144 -4.03 5.45 -23.76
C ILE A 144 -4.87 6.02 -22.62
N PRO A 145 -4.59 7.25 -22.14
CA PRO A 145 -5.52 7.93 -21.27
C PRO A 145 -6.78 8.30 -22.04
N LEU A 146 -7.93 8.15 -21.41
CA LEU A 146 -9.20 8.66 -21.92
C LEU A 146 -9.69 9.83 -21.04
N PRO A 147 -10.68 10.61 -21.51
CA PRO A 147 -11.31 11.65 -20.70
C PRO A 147 -11.89 11.13 -19.38
N VAL A 148 -12.00 12.02 -18.39
CA VAL A 148 -12.65 11.69 -17.10
C VAL A 148 -14.11 11.26 -17.36
N GLY A 149 -14.55 10.19 -16.71
CA GLY A 149 -15.90 9.64 -16.90
C GLY A 149 -16.07 8.86 -18.22
N ALA A 150 -14.98 8.42 -18.86
CA ALA A 150 -15.06 7.54 -20.02
C ALA A 150 -15.55 6.12 -19.64
N TYR A 151 -16.56 5.62 -20.34
CA TYR A 151 -17.13 4.28 -20.17
C TYR A 151 -17.45 3.62 -21.52
N ASN A 152 -17.91 2.36 -21.50
CA ASN A 152 -18.25 1.58 -22.70
C ASN A 152 -17.11 1.55 -23.73
N VAL A 153 -15.89 1.35 -23.24
CA VAL A 153 -14.67 1.43 -24.04
C VAL A 153 -14.56 0.21 -24.95
N LYS A 154 -14.28 0.46 -26.22
CA LYS A 154 -14.31 -0.54 -27.29
C LYS A 154 -13.04 -0.48 -28.10
N LEU A 155 -12.36 -1.61 -28.25
CA LEU A 155 -11.26 -1.75 -29.18
C LEU A 155 -11.79 -2.24 -30.53
N LYS A 156 -11.53 -1.46 -31.58
CA LYS A 156 -12.02 -1.71 -32.93
C LYS A 156 -10.88 -2.00 -33.90
N SER A 157 -11.01 -3.13 -34.58
CA SER A 157 -10.29 -3.43 -35.82
C SER A 157 -11.21 -3.30 -37.03
N PRO A 158 -10.66 -3.36 -38.26
CA PRO A 158 -11.47 -3.48 -39.47
C PRO A 158 -12.40 -4.71 -39.50
N TRP A 159 -12.14 -5.74 -38.70
CA TRP A 159 -12.85 -7.02 -38.73
C TRP A 159 -13.80 -7.22 -37.54
N GLN A 160 -13.48 -6.66 -36.37
CA GLN A 160 -14.24 -6.90 -35.15
C GLN A 160 -14.15 -5.71 -34.20
N THR A 161 -15.18 -5.56 -33.37
CA THR A 161 -15.19 -4.70 -32.18
C THR A 161 -15.27 -5.60 -30.96
N ILE A 162 -14.44 -5.34 -29.97
CA ILE A 162 -14.50 -5.97 -28.64
C ILE A 162 -14.68 -4.87 -27.58
N ASN A 163 -15.28 -5.21 -26.45
CA ASN A 163 -15.36 -4.32 -25.29
C ASN A 163 -14.13 -4.51 -24.42
N LEU A 164 -13.65 -3.43 -23.81
CA LEU A 164 -12.66 -3.48 -22.75
C LEU A 164 -13.40 -3.21 -21.43
N ASP A 165 -13.52 -4.24 -20.60
CA ASP A 165 -14.39 -4.19 -19.40
C ASP A 165 -13.75 -3.44 -18.22
N SER A 166 -12.43 -3.19 -18.26
CA SER A 166 -11.71 -2.46 -17.23
C SER A 166 -10.54 -1.67 -17.79
N TYR A 167 -10.29 -0.49 -17.22
CA TYR A 167 -9.04 0.23 -17.42
C TYR A 167 -7.90 -0.49 -16.69
N TRP A 168 -6.67 -0.25 -17.13
CA TRP A 168 -5.47 -0.84 -16.54
C TRP A 168 -5.05 -0.13 -15.26
N VAL A 169 -5.10 1.21 -15.25
CA VAL A 169 -4.85 2.02 -14.05
C VAL A 169 -5.72 3.27 -14.06
N LYS A 170 -5.92 3.84 -12.86
CA LYS A 170 -6.70 5.04 -12.62
C LYS A 170 -5.86 6.06 -11.86
N VAL A 171 -5.88 7.28 -12.36
CA VAL A 171 -5.12 8.42 -11.83
C VAL A 171 -6.09 9.51 -11.41
N THR A 172 -6.04 9.92 -10.15
CA THR A 172 -6.93 10.98 -9.65
C THR A 172 -6.38 12.34 -10.07
N GLY A 173 -7.08 12.99 -11.01
CA GLY A 173 -6.81 14.36 -11.45
C GLY A 173 -7.72 15.38 -10.76
N LYS A 174 -7.45 16.67 -11.01
CA LYS A 174 -8.26 17.79 -10.51
C LYS A 174 -9.75 17.67 -10.85
N ASP A 175 -10.03 17.27 -12.09
CA ASP A 175 -11.39 17.19 -12.63
C ASP A 175 -12.07 15.84 -12.34
N GLY A 176 -11.39 14.95 -11.60
CA GLY A 176 -11.81 13.59 -11.34
C GLY A 176 -10.84 12.57 -11.91
N ASP A 177 -11.32 11.34 -11.99
CA ASP A 177 -10.46 10.21 -12.26
C ASP A 177 -10.22 9.96 -13.75
N ILE A 178 -8.95 9.86 -14.12
CA ILE A 178 -8.48 9.67 -15.48
C ILE A 178 -8.21 8.16 -15.68
N PRO A 179 -8.99 7.47 -16.53
CA PRO A 179 -8.76 6.05 -16.81
C PRO A 179 -7.70 5.88 -17.90
N PHE A 180 -6.76 4.97 -17.67
CA PHE A 180 -5.71 4.59 -18.62
C PHE A 180 -5.96 3.17 -19.13
N TYR A 181 -6.13 3.01 -20.44
CA TYR A 181 -6.35 1.72 -21.07
C TYR A 181 -5.09 1.19 -21.70
N LYS A 182 -4.92 -0.14 -21.63
CA LYS A 182 -3.86 -0.90 -22.28
C LYS A 182 -4.51 -1.75 -23.38
N PRO A 183 -4.62 -1.26 -24.63
CA PRO A 183 -5.47 -1.91 -25.64
C PRO A 183 -4.97 -3.28 -26.10
N PHE A 184 -3.69 -3.60 -25.88
CA PHE A 184 -3.11 -4.88 -26.24
C PHE A 184 -2.35 -5.44 -25.02
N PRO A 185 -2.28 -6.76 -24.83
CA PRO A 185 -1.56 -7.36 -23.71
C PRO A 185 -0.03 -7.22 -23.86
N LEU A 186 0.67 -7.14 -22.72
CA LEU A 186 2.12 -7.32 -22.62
C LEU A 186 2.36 -8.74 -22.11
N PHE A 187 3.35 -9.43 -22.67
CA PHE A 187 3.74 -10.78 -22.28
C PHE A 187 5.11 -10.72 -21.63
N ASP A 188 5.19 -10.96 -20.33
CA ASP A 188 6.40 -10.85 -19.52
C ASP A 188 6.54 -12.11 -18.65
N GLN A 189 7.54 -12.13 -17.75
CA GLN A 189 7.75 -13.26 -16.85
C GLN A 189 6.58 -13.52 -15.89
N ASP A 190 5.80 -12.49 -15.55
CA ASP A 190 4.72 -12.59 -14.55
C ASP A 190 3.51 -13.36 -15.10
N ASN A 191 3.33 -13.34 -16.42
CA ASN A 191 2.24 -14.03 -17.11
C ASN A 191 2.71 -15.13 -18.07
N ALA A 192 3.99 -15.49 -18.02
CA ALA A 192 4.55 -16.59 -18.79
C ALA A 192 4.34 -17.95 -18.11
N THR A 193 3.98 -18.95 -18.92
CA THR A 193 4.30 -20.35 -18.60
C THR A 193 5.67 -20.67 -19.17
N THR A 194 6.68 -20.88 -18.31
CA THR A 194 8.06 -21.13 -18.76
C THR A 194 8.66 -22.42 -18.21
N THR A 195 9.56 -23.02 -18.98
CA THR A 195 10.47 -24.10 -18.54
C THR A 195 11.89 -23.62 -18.28
N GLY A 196 12.22 -22.39 -18.66
CA GLY A 196 13.50 -21.76 -18.35
C GLY A 196 13.52 -21.16 -16.95
N THR A 197 14.62 -20.52 -16.61
CA THR A 197 14.83 -19.94 -15.27
C THR A 197 14.59 -18.44 -15.29
N VAL A 198 13.69 -17.94 -14.44
CA VAL A 198 13.53 -16.50 -14.24
C VAL A 198 14.71 -15.97 -13.44
N THR A 199 15.47 -15.06 -14.04
CA THR A 199 16.71 -14.52 -13.45
C THR A 199 16.62 -13.01 -13.34
N TYR A 200 17.16 -12.48 -12.24
CA TYR A 200 17.30 -11.04 -12.05
C TYR A 200 18.65 -10.57 -12.61
N LEU A 201 18.64 -9.61 -13.54
CA LEU A 201 19.86 -9.02 -14.07
C LEU A 201 20.38 -7.91 -13.16
N GLU A 202 21.49 -8.17 -12.46
CA GLU A 202 22.11 -7.20 -11.55
C GLU A 202 22.67 -5.96 -12.28
N GLU A 203 23.11 -6.12 -13.53
CA GLU A 203 23.68 -5.05 -14.36
C GLU A 203 22.63 -4.13 -14.99
N ALA A 204 21.36 -4.55 -15.04
CA ALA A 204 20.26 -3.82 -15.67
C ALA A 204 19.10 -3.75 -14.68
N TYR A 205 19.08 -2.66 -13.90
CA TYR A 205 18.24 -2.51 -12.72
C TYR A 205 16.77 -2.94 -12.96
N ARG A 206 16.36 -4.07 -12.34
CA ARG A 206 15.02 -4.68 -12.36
C ARG A 206 14.52 -5.26 -13.68
N LEU A 207 15.43 -5.71 -14.54
CA LEU A 207 15.06 -6.64 -15.60
C LEU A 207 15.01 -8.06 -15.01
N GLN A 208 13.81 -8.64 -14.91
CA GLN A 208 13.67 -10.09 -14.79
C GLN A 208 13.61 -10.64 -16.21
N THR A 209 14.51 -11.56 -16.52
CA THR A 209 14.51 -12.25 -17.80
C THR A 209 14.16 -13.70 -17.61
N ILE A 210 13.43 -14.26 -18.56
CA ILE A 210 13.30 -15.69 -18.70
C ILE A 210 14.55 -16.17 -19.44
N ASN A 211 15.41 -16.90 -18.73
CA ASN A 211 16.64 -17.46 -19.27
C ASN A 211 16.37 -18.85 -19.81
N LEU A 212 16.58 -19.02 -21.11
CA LEU A 212 16.52 -20.30 -21.80
C LEU A 212 17.96 -20.74 -22.10
N ASP A 213 18.47 -21.73 -21.36
CA ASP A 213 19.86 -22.19 -21.45
C ASP A 213 20.00 -23.60 -22.06
N ALA A 214 18.89 -24.35 -22.14
CA ALA A 214 18.85 -25.67 -22.74
C ALA A 214 17.92 -25.75 -23.96
N GLN A 215 18.30 -26.56 -24.96
CA GLN A 215 17.49 -26.74 -26.17
C GLN A 215 16.07 -27.21 -25.82
N GLY A 216 15.07 -26.52 -26.37
CA GLY A 216 13.66 -26.82 -26.14
C GLY A 216 13.06 -26.20 -24.88
N GLU A 217 13.86 -25.52 -24.05
CA GLU A 217 13.30 -24.62 -23.04
C GLU A 217 12.55 -23.48 -23.70
N TYR A 218 11.50 -23.01 -23.05
CA TYR A 218 10.57 -22.06 -23.63
C TYR A 218 9.89 -21.14 -22.60
N ALA A 219 9.41 -20.01 -23.10
CA ALA A 219 8.39 -19.17 -22.50
C ALA A 219 7.14 -19.17 -23.37
N GLN A 220 5.97 -19.23 -22.76
CA GLN A 220 4.70 -19.35 -23.47
C GLN A 220 3.62 -18.47 -22.85
N TRP A 221 2.82 -17.83 -23.70
CA TRP A 221 1.68 -16.99 -23.34
C TRP A 221 0.46 -17.33 -24.16
N THR A 222 -0.71 -16.92 -23.66
CA THR A 222 -1.99 -17.11 -24.36
C THR A 222 -2.75 -15.79 -24.50
N VAL A 223 -3.43 -15.61 -25.63
CA VAL A 223 -4.31 -14.46 -25.90
C VAL A 223 -5.54 -14.89 -26.69
N GLY A 224 -6.73 -14.45 -26.26
CA GLY A 224 -8.00 -14.75 -26.91
C GLY A 224 -8.35 -13.77 -28.04
N ILE A 225 -8.59 -14.29 -29.24
CA ILE A 225 -9.13 -13.51 -30.36
C ILE A 225 -10.64 -13.38 -30.20
N GLY A 226 -11.11 -12.14 -30.13
CA GLY A 226 -12.51 -11.78 -29.88
C GLY A 226 -12.84 -11.51 -28.41
N SER A 227 -11.94 -11.83 -27.47
CA SER A 227 -12.05 -11.45 -26.06
C SER A 227 -11.00 -10.40 -25.68
N ASP A 228 -9.72 -10.72 -25.88
CA ASP A 228 -8.60 -9.92 -25.38
C ASP A 228 -8.11 -8.95 -26.45
N ILE A 229 -8.09 -9.42 -27.71
CA ILE A 229 -7.79 -8.62 -28.90
C ILE A 229 -8.81 -8.94 -29.99
N PRO A 230 -9.19 -7.97 -30.86
CA PRO A 230 -10.14 -8.23 -31.94
C PRO A 230 -9.52 -9.13 -33.02
N LYS A 231 -10.31 -9.60 -33.98
CA LYS A 231 -9.77 -10.18 -35.23
C LYS A 231 -8.89 -9.18 -35.96
N GLY A 232 -7.76 -9.63 -36.52
CA GLY A 232 -6.86 -8.76 -37.24
C GLY A 232 -5.62 -9.41 -37.81
N THR A 233 -4.73 -8.55 -38.31
CA THR A 233 -3.37 -8.90 -38.75
C THR A 233 -2.38 -8.42 -37.69
N TYR A 234 -1.45 -9.29 -37.31
CA TYR A 234 -0.55 -9.07 -36.20
C TYR A 234 0.87 -9.52 -36.53
N LYS A 235 1.84 -9.01 -35.78
CA LYS A 235 3.20 -9.57 -35.67
C LYS A 235 3.55 -9.73 -34.19
N ILE A 236 4.47 -10.64 -33.89
CA ILE A 236 5.04 -10.77 -32.54
C ILE A 236 6.32 -9.97 -32.48
N VAL A 237 6.48 -9.22 -31.40
CA VAL A 237 7.70 -8.46 -31.12
C VAL A 237 8.25 -8.87 -29.77
N LEU A 238 9.55 -9.06 -29.68
CA LEU A 238 10.24 -9.54 -28.49
C LEU A 238 11.47 -8.70 -28.20
N ARG A 239 11.71 -8.41 -26.92
CA ARG A 239 12.98 -7.86 -26.44
C ARG A 239 13.81 -8.99 -25.87
N VAL A 240 14.98 -9.21 -26.45
CA VAL A 240 15.80 -10.39 -26.18
C VAL A 240 17.28 -10.06 -26.38
N ARG A 241 18.15 -10.79 -25.70
CA ARG A 241 19.58 -10.90 -26.06
C ARG A 241 20.06 -12.33 -25.90
N ASP A 242 21.17 -12.63 -26.55
CA ASP A 242 21.92 -13.87 -26.40
C ASP A 242 23.38 -13.64 -26.82
N ASP A 243 24.17 -14.70 -26.94
CA ASP A 243 25.54 -14.65 -27.46
C ASP A 243 25.63 -14.52 -29.00
N ASN A 244 24.56 -14.00 -29.64
CA ASN A 244 24.38 -13.89 -31.09
C ASN A 244 24.53 -15.24 -31.81
N VAL A 245 23.84 -16.27 -31.29
CA VAL A 245 23.78 -17.58 -31.94
C VAL A 245 22.76 -17.51 -33.06
N ALA A 246 23.19 -17.89 -34.27
CA ALA A 246 22.35 -17.82 -35.46
C ALA A 246 21.14 -18.75 -35.33
N ASP A 247 19.95 -18.18 -35.59
CA ASP A 247 18.65 -18.85 -35.66
C ASP A 247 18.26 -19.62 -34.38
N ASP A 248 18.74 -19.15 -33.23
CA ASP A 248 18.56 -19.84 -31.94
C ASP A 248 17.24 -19.50 -31.24
N ILE A 249 16.60 -18.38 -31.60
CA ILE A 249 15.34 -17.95 -30.99
C ILE A 249 14.19 -18.41 -31.88
N LYS A 250 13.45 -19.44 -31.48
CA LYS A 250 12.31 -19.95 -32.23
C LYS A 250 11.00 -19.45 -31.66
N ILE A 251 10.15 -18.87 -32.50
CA ILE A 251 8.84 -18.36 -32.13
C ILE A 251 7.79 -19.17 -32.86
N THR A 252 6.82 -19.67 -32.11
CA THR A 252 5.67 -20.41 -32.66
C THR A 252 4.38 -19.76 -32.18
N VAL A 253 3.52 -19.37 -33.12
CA VAL A 253 2.15 -18.94 -32.83
C VAL A 253 1.21 -20.06 -33.27
N SER A 254 0.37 -20.54 -32.36
CA SER A 254 -0.60 -21.59 -32.65
C SER A 254 -1.97 -21.23 -32.10
N GLY A 255 -3.01 -21.45 -32.87
CA GLY A 255 -4.40 -21.26 -32.45
C GLY A 255 -5.01 -22.57 -31.96
N SER A 256 -5.88 -22.50 -30.95
CA SER A 256 -6.60 -23.66 -30.42
C SER A 256 -7.51 -24.35 -31.46
N VAL A 257 -7.85 -23.66 -32.55
CA VAL A 257 -8.64 -24.15 -33.69
C VAL A 257 -7.79 -24.22 -34.96
N SER A 258 -7.01 -23.18 -35.24
CA SER A 258 -6.24 -23.04 -36.48
C SER A 258 -4.96 -23.87 -36.51
N GLY A 259 -4.52 -24.44 -35.38
CA GLY A 259 -3.24 -25.14 -35.27
C GLY A 259 -2.06 -24.18 -35.39
N THR A 260 -0.92 -24.63 -35.91
CA THR A 260 0.25 -23.76 -36.12
C THR A 260 -0.03 -22.70 -37.18
N ILE A 261 0.04 -21.43 -36.80
CA ILE A 261 -0.18 -20.26 -37.68
C ILE A 261 1.16 -19.70 -38.15
N LEU A 262 2.12 -19.59 -37.24
CA LEU A 262 3.45 -19.05 -37.49
C LEU A 262 4.52 -19.90 -36.82
N THR A 263 5.65 -20.11 -37.49
CA THR A 263 6.86 -20.67 -36.90
C THR A 263 8.07 -20.03 -37.57
N GLU A 264 8.87 -19.31 -36.80
CA GLU A 264 10.06 -18.61 -37.29
C GLU A 264 11.23 -18.77 -36.34
N THR A 265 12.45 -18.71 -36.88
CA THR A 265 13.69 -18.65 -36.12
C THR A 265 14.36 -17.33 -36.40
N LEU A 266 14.79 -16.63 -35.35
CA LEU A 266 15.40 -15.31 -35.42
C LEU A 266 16.78 -15.30 -34.78
N SER A 267 17.59 -14.32 -35.17
CA SER A 267 18.92 -14.04 -34.63
C SER A 267 18.96 -12.61 -34.08
N THR A 268 19.68 -12.38 -32.98
CA THR A 268 19.81 -11.05 -32.36
C THR A 268 20.71 -10.09 -33.14
N GLY A 269 21.68 -10.60 -33.90
CA GLY A 269 22.64 -9.80 -34.66
C GLY A 269 23.73 -9.15 -33.80
N GLY A 270 23.74 -9.38 -32.49
CA GLY A 270 24.69 -8.84 -31.52
C GLY A 270 24.39 -9.32 -30.09
N THR A 271 25.21 -8.92 -29.12
CA THR A 271 25.10 -9.41 -27.72
C THR A 271 24.31 -8.49 -26.78
N SER A 272 23.82 -7.37 -27.31
CA SER A 272 23.00 -6.41 -26.57
C SER A 272 21.52 -6.74 -26.73
N PHE A 273 20.68 -6.29 -25.80
CA PHE A 273 19.22 -6.33 -25.97
C PHE A 273 18.83 -5.67 -27.29
N VAL A 274 18.05 -6.42 -28.07
CA VAL A 274 17.50 -6.01 -29.35
C VAL A 274 16.01 -6.30 -29.36
N THR A 275 15.28 -5.56 -30.19
CA THR A 275 13.88 -5.84 -30.50
C THR A 275 13.82 -6.61 -31.80
N LEU A 276 13.28 -7.84 -31.76
CA LEU A 276 13.07 -8.66 -32.95
C LEU A 276 11.57 -8.73 -33.26
N GLU A 277 11.25 -8.73 -34.55
CA GLU A 277 9.87 -8.81 -35.04
C GLU A 277 9.71 -10.02 -35.95
N THR A 278 8.58 -10.71 -35.83
CA THR A 278 8.21 -11.79 -36.76
C THR A 278 7.61 -11.25 -38.05
N SER A 279 7.42 -12.11 -39.05
CA SER A 279 6.51 -11.80 -40.15
C SER A 279 5.06 -11.63 -39.68
N GLU A 280 4.26 -10.94 -40.50
CA GLU A 280 2.84 -10.72 -40.22
C GLU A 280 2.03 -12.01 -40.39
N PHE A 281 1.08 -12.24 -39.49
CA PHE A 281 0.12 -13.35 -39.56
C PHE A 281 -1.32 -12.87 -39.34
N ASN A 282 -2.27 -13.68 -39.82
CA ASN A 282 -3.71 -13.40 -39.71
C ASN A 282 -4.31 -14.15 -38.53
N ALA A 283 -5.02 -13.44 -37.65
CA ALA A 283 -5.81 -13.99 -36.56
C ALA A 283 -7.29 -13.60 -36.77
N LEU A 284 -8.00 -14.35 -37.62
CA LEU A 284 -9.37 -14.06 -38.06
C LEU A 284 -10.43 -15.01 -37.48
N THR A 285 -10.00 -16.05 -36.77
CA THR A 285 -10.86 -17.03 -36.10
C THR A 285 -10.94 -16.67 -34.62
N GLU A 286 -12.13 -16.77 -34.01
CA GLU A 286 -12.27 -16.62 -32.55
C GLU A 286 -11.74 -17.87 -31.86
N GLU A 287 -10.57 -17.74 -31.25
CA GLU A 287 -9.82 -18.83 -30.64
C GLU A 287 -8.77 -18.29 -29.67
N THR A 288 -8.19 -19.14 -28.85
CA THR A 288 -7.02 -18.78 -28.03
C THR A 288 -5.76 -19.01 -28.86
N LEU A 289 -4.97 -17.96 -29.06
CA LEU A 289 -3.61 -18.07 -29.58
C LEU A 289 -2.65 -18.37 -28.44
N THR A 290 -1.73 -19.30 -28.70
CA THR A 290 -0.57 -19.61 -27.88
C THR A 290 0.68 -19.09 -28.59
N ILE A 291 1.41 -18.20 -27.93
CA ILE A 291 2.66 -17.62 -28.41
C ILE A 291 3.78 -18.26 -27.61
N LYS A 292 4.66 -19.02 -28.26
CA LYS A 292 5.75 -19.76 -27.63
C LYS A 292 7.09 -19.27 -28.18
N VAL A 293 7.98 -18.83 -27.30
CA VAL A 293 9.38 -18.53 -27.62
C VAL A 293 10.24 -19.63 -27.01
N GLU A 294 11.04 -20.32 -27.81
CA GLU A 294 11.85 -21.47 -27.38
C GLU A 294 13.28 -21.41 -27.90
N LYS A 295 14.22 -21.96 -27.14
CA LYS A 295 15.60 -22.14 -27.59
C LYS A 295 15.67 -23.26 -28.62
N ALA A 296 16.09 -22.92 -29.84
CA ALA A 296 16.01 -23.80 -31.00
C ALA A 296 17.19 -24.77 -31.08
N THR A 297 18.40 -24.32 -30.72
CA THR A 297 19.64 -25.09 -30.91
C THR A 297 20.18 -25.63 -29.59
N SER A 298 21.05 -26.64 -29.69
CA SER A 298 21.81 -27.19 -28.56
C SER A 298 23.14 -26.44 -28.33
N THR A 299 23.31 -25.26 -28.95
CA THR A 299 24.52 -24.44 -28.78
C THR A 299 24.53 -23.88 -27.36
N ALA A 300 25.69 -23.85 -26.72
CA ALA A 300 25.86 -23.31 -25.37
C ALA A 300 25.83 -21.78 -25.41
N ASN A 301 24.73 -21.21 -24.95
CA ASN A 301 24.46 -19.79 -24.72
C ASN A 301 23.14 -19.68 -23.95
N VAL A 302 22.92 -18.55 -23.31
CA VAL A 302 21.64 -18.24 -22.66
C VAL A 302 20.89 -17.25 -23.55
N ILE A 303 19.63 -17.57 -23.87
CA ILE A 303 18.69 -16.60 -24.44
C ILE A 303 18.01 -15.93 -23.26
N GLU A 304 18.23 -14.63 -23.11
CA GLU A 304 17.62 -13.82 -22.05
C GLU A 304 16.46 -13.05 -22.66
N LEU A 305 15.24 -13.55 -22.39
CA LEU A 305 14.00 -12.98 -22.89
C LEU A 305 13.41 -12.05 -21.82
N ASP A 306 13.26 -10.78 -22.17
CA ASP A 306 12.71 -9.77 -21.27
C ASP A 306 11.18 -9.76 -21.36
N TYR A 307 10.64 -9.36 -22.50
CA TYR A 307 9.21 -9.44 -22.76
C TYR A 307 8.92 -9.68 -24.25
N CYS A 308 7.68 -10.03 -24.50
CA CYS A 308 7.05 -10.26 -25.78
C CYS A 308 5.75 -9.45 -25.87
N TYR A 309 5.30 -9.08 -27.06
CA TYR A 309 3.98 -8.50 -27.26
C TYR A 309 3.44 -8.78 -28.65
N ILE A 310 2.12 -8.63 -28.79
CA ILE A 310 1.41 -8.74 -30.06
C ILE A 310 1.09 -7.35 -30.60
N GLU A 311 1.61 -7.04 -31.78
CA GLU A 311 1.44 -5.74 -32.41
C GLU A 311 0.45 -5.83 -33.58
N PRO A 312 -0.62 -5.01 -33.60
CA PRO A 312 -1.50 -4.91 -34.76
C PRO A 312 -0.78 -4.23 -35.93
N THR A 313 -0.86 -4.82 -37.13
CA THR A 313 -0.34 -4.18 -38.36
C THR A 313 -1.41 -3.33 -39.07
N TYR A 314 -2.54 -3.10 -38.40
CA TYR A 314 -3.63 -2.23 -38.83
C TYR A 314 -3.78 -1.03 -37.88
N ILE A 315 -4.52 0.00 -38.33
CA ILE A 315 -4.87 1.16 -37.47
C ILE A 315 -5.99 0.74 -36.51
N ALA A 316 -5.65 0.50 -35.25
CA ALA A 316 -6.62 0.25 -34.19
C ALA A 316 -7.33 1.54 -33.79
N ARG A 317 -8.57 1.39 -33.29
CA ARG A 317 -9.34 2.51 -32.75
C ARG A 317 -9.89 2.17 -31.38
N LEU A 318 -9.74 3.09 -30.44
CA LEU A 318 -10.32 2.99 -29.11
C LEU A 318 -11.53 3.92 -29.05
N ALA A 319 -12.73 3.36 -29.16
CA ALA A 319 -13.97 4.10 -29.05
C ALA A 319 -14.47 4.11 -27.61
N PHE A 320 -15.14 5.18 -27.19
CA PHE A 320 -15.63 5.33 -25.82
C PHE A 320 -16.83 6.28 -25.77
N ASP A 321 -17.65 6.09 -24.74
CA ASP A 321 -18.69 7.03 -24.33
C ASP A 321 -18.20 7.83 -23.12
N VAL A 322 -18.84 8.96 -22.82
CA VAL A 322 -18.54 9.82 -21.67
C VAL A 322 -19.82 10.14 -20.91
N ASP A 323 -19.71 10.25 -19.58
CA ASP A 323 -20.87 10.53 -18.70
C ASP A 323 -21.51 11.89 -18.99
N GLN A 324 -20.72 12.81 -19.54
CA GLN A 324 -21.09 14.17 -19.83
C GLN A 324 -20.41 14.64 -21.11
N GLU A 325 -21.13 15.40 -21.95
CA GLU A 325 -20.64 15.85 -23.27
C GLU A 325 -20.12 17.30 -23.28
N TYR A 326 -20.10 17.96 -22.12
CA TYR A 326 -19.49 19.27 -21.90
C TYR A 326 -18.31 19.16 -20.95
N ASP A 327 -17.26 19.97 -21.17
CA ASP A 327 -15.99 19.94 -20.43
C ASP A 327 -15.25 18.59 -20.52
N VAL A 328 -15.34 17.94 -21.69
CA VAL A 328 -14.70 16.62 -21.96
C VAL A 328 -13.21 16.77 -22.28
N GLY A 329 -12.74 18.00 -22.51
CA GLY A 329 -11.37 18.28 -22.90
C GLY A 329 -10.34 17.80 -21.87
N GLU A 330 -9.40 16.99 -22.35
CA GLU A 330 -8.32 16.40 -21.57
C GLU A 330 -7.26 17.43 -21.16
N VAL A 331 -7.02 18.42 -22.03
CA VAL A 331 -6.06 19.52 -21.85
C VAL A 331 -6.79 20.85 -21.84
N LYS A 332 -6.33 21.73 -20.95
CA LYS A 332 -7.07 22.85 -20.41
C LYS A 332 -6.19 24.11 -20.41
N VAL A 333 -6.62 25.19 -21.09
CA VAL A 333 -5.89 26.47 -21.15
C VAL A 333 -6.65 27.57 -20.40
N TYR A 334 -5.96 28.36 -19.59
CA TYR A 334 -6.52 29.48 -18.86
C TYR A 334 -5.67 30.74 -18.97
N ASP A 335 -6.31 31.90 -18.98
CA ASP A 335 -5.68 33.20 -18.70
C ASP A 335 -5.95 33.56 -17.24
N THR A 336 -4.88 33.85 -16.49
CA THR A 336 -5.02 34.24 -15.08
C THR A 336 -5.54 35.66 -14.88
N MET A 337 -5.70 36.47 -15.92
CA MET A 337 -6.22 37.85 -15.84
C MET A 337 -5.47 38.74 -14.83
N GLY A 338 -4.19 38.46 -14.59
CA GLY A 338 -3.34 39.16 -13.62
C GLY A 338 -3.62 38.83 -12.14
N THR A 339 -4.51 37.88 -11.83
CA THR A 339 -4.84 37.45 -10.47
C THR A 339 -4.24 36.09 -10.13
N THR A 340 -4.13 35.79 -8.84
CA THR A 340 -3.65 34.50 -8.30
C THR A 340 -4.80 33.61 -7.83
N ASP A 341 -6.02 34.13 -7.79
CA ASP A 341 -7.23 33.38 -7.44
C ASP A 341 -7.74 32.62 -8.66
N GLU A 342 -7.67 31.28 -8.61
CA GLU A 342 -8.09 30.40 -9.71
C GLU A 342 -9.56 30.58 -10.10
N SER A 343 -10.42 31.01 -9.18
CA SER A 343 -11.85 31.22 -9.47
C SER A 343 -12.10 32.40 -10.41
N GLN A 344 -11.10 33.26 -10.57
CA GLN A 344 -11.15 34.43 -11.44
C GLN A 344 -10.45 34.20 -12.78
N TRP A 345 -9.81 33.04 -12.96
CA TRP A 345 -9.17 32.69 -14.23
C TRP A 345 -10.23 32.41 -15.29
N ILE A 346 -9.95 32.82 -16.52
CA ILE A 346 -10.87 32.58 -17.64
C ILE A 346 -10.38 31.41 -18.46
N ARG A 347 -11.33 30.56 -18.86
CA ARG A 347 -11.09 29.47 -19.78
C ARG A 347 -10.83 30.00 -21.18
N VAL A 348 -9.75 29.58 -21.82
CA VAL A 348 -9.38 30.00 -23.18
C VAL A 348 -9.56 28.85 -24.15
N PHE A 349 -10.37 29.05 -25.19
CA PHE A 349 -10.60 28.08 -26.25
C PHE A 349 -9.93 28.46 -27.57
N ASN A 350 -9.77 29.76 -27.81
CA ASN A 350 -9.24 30.29 -29.06
C ASN A 350 -7.74 30.57 -28.94
N LYS A 351 -6.93 30.05 -29.86
CA LYS A 351 -5.48 30.32 -29.88
C LYS A 351 -5.14 31.80 -30.10
N GLU A 352 -6.05 32.58 -30.70
CA GLU A 352 -5.87 34.00 -30.98
C GLU A 352 -6.17 34.91 -29.78
N HIS A 353 -6.57 34.32 -28.64
CA HIS A 353 -6.85 35.03 -27.39
C HIS A 353 -5.74 35.99 -27.00
N LYS A 354 -6.13 37.16 -26.48
CA LYS A 354 -5.20 38.18 -26.00
C LYS A 354 -5.05 38.07 -24.50
N PHE A 355 -4.08 37.26 -24.08
CA PHE A 355 -3.75 37.05 -22.68
C PHE A 355 -3.37 38.36 -21.99
N THR A 356 -3.98 38.60 -20.83
CA THR A 356 -3.71 39.76 -19.96
C THR A 356 -2.99 39.38 -18.67
N GLY A 357 -3.05 38.09 -18.29
CA GLY A 357 -2.30 37.49 -17.21
C GLY A 357 -1.30 36.44 -17.69
N LYS A 358 -1.12 35.40 -16.87
CA LYS A 358 -0.26 34.26 -17.18
C LYS A 358 -1.03 33.24 -17.99
N ILE A 359 -0.33 32.48 -18.82
CA ILE A 359 -0.90 31.38 -19.59
C ILE A 359 -0.77 30.13 -18.73
N VAL A 360 -1.88 29.49 -18.37
CA VAL A 360 -1.88 28.22 -17.63
C VAL A 360 -2.36 27.13 -18.54
N VAL A 361 -1.57 26.08 -18.71
CA VAL A 361 -1.95 24.85 -19.42
C VAL A 361 -1.91 23.70 -18.44
N GLU A 362 -3.05 23.06 -18.22
CA GLU A 362 -3.16 21.88 -17.36
C GLU A 362 -3.81 20.71 -18.08
N ASN A 363 -3.50 19.48 -17.69
CA ASN A 363 -4.13 18.27 -18.23
C ASN A 363 -4.89 17.48 -17.15
N GLY A 364 -5.24 18.14 -16.05
CA GLY A 364 -5.84 17.56 -14.85
C GLY A 364 -4.85 16.89 -13.89
N PHE A 365 -3.66 16.50 -14.36
CA PHE A 365 -2.59 15.91 -13.53
C PHE A 365 -1.42 16.88 -13.34
N LEU A 366 -1.04 17.57 -14.42
CA LEU A 366 0.02 18.57 -14.45
C LEU A 366 -0.57 19.92 -14.79
N ARG A 367 0.16 20.93 -14.33
CA ARG A 367 -0.07 22.31 -14.67
C ARG A 367 1.25 22.97 -15.00
N PHE A 368 1.31 23.59 -16.18
CA PHE A 368 2.38 24.48 -16.60
C PHE A 368 1.83 25.91 -16.59
N MET A 369 2.53 26.81 -15.93
CA MET A 369 2.18 28.23 -15.87
C MET A 369 3.32 29.04 -16.49
N PHE A 370 3.03 29.66 -17.63
CA PHE A 370 3.93 30.51 -18.38
C PHE A 370 3.65 31.98 -18.05
N ASP A 371 4.67 32.71 -17.61
CA ASP A 371 4.55 34.10 -17.19
C ASP A 371 5.20 35.04 -18.23
N PRO A 372 4.41 35.66 -19.13
CA PRO A 372 4.93 36.54 -20.17
C PRO A 372 5.48 37.86 -19.62
N SER A 373 5.20 38.20 -18.35
CA SER A 373 5.61 39.46 -17.71
C SER A 373 6.96 39.38 -17.00
N THR A 374 7.51 38.17 -16.83
CA THR A 374 8.74 37.96 -16.06
C THR A 374 9.97 38.16 -16.94
N THR A 375 10.68 39.27 -16.72
CA THR A 375 12.04 39.50 -17.25
C THR A 375 13.06 38.89 -16.27
N GLY A 376 13.26 37.56 -16.28
CA GLY A 376 14.24 36.91 -15.41
C GLY A 376 14.09 35.39 -15.30
N TYR A 377 15.02 34.78 -14.55
CA TYR A 377 15.26 33.34 -14.27
C TYR A 377 14.10 32.31 -14.28
N TYR A 378 12.81 32.70 -14.21
CA TYR A 378 11.70 31.85 -13.75
C TYR A 378 10.39 32.05 -14.55
N GLY A 379 10.43 31.88 -15.87
CA GLY A 379 9.27 32.11 -16.75
C GLY A 379 8.23 30.98 -16.79
N ILE A 380 8.58 29.76 -16.38
CA ILE A 380 7.71 28.59 -16.50
C ILE A 380 7.72 27.81 -15.18
N ARG A 381 6.56 27.74 -14.53
CA ARG A 381 6.35 26.92 -13.31
C ARG A 381 5.60 25.66 -13.67
N TYR A 382 6.01 24.53 -13.09
CA TYR A 382 5.28 23.27 -13.25
C TYR A 382 4.82 22.74 -11.89
N SER A 383 3.58 22.28 -11.84
CA SER A 383 2.90 21.82 -10.63
C SER A 383 2.19 20.50 -10.91
N ILE A 384 1.99 19.72 -9.85
CA ILE A 384 1.30 18.43 -9.89
C ILE A 384 0.07 18.46 -9.01
N TRP A 385 -0.99 17.78 -9.42
CA TRP A 385 -2.15 17.57 -8.57
C TRP A 385 -1.85 16.47 -7.55
N ASN A 386 -2.00 16.79 -6.25
CA ASN A 386 -1.79 15.84 -5.15
C ASN A 386 -3.09 15.21 -4.63
N GLY A 387 -4.16 15.24 -5.43
CA GLY A 387 -5.49 14.77 -5.03
C GLY A 387 -6.36 15.86 -4.38
N THR A 388 -5.77 16.87 -3.74
CA THR A 388 -6.52 17.95 -3.07
C THR A 388 -6.16 19.35 -3.59
N ASN A 389 -4.88 19.59 -3.89
CA ASN A 389 -4.36 20.90 -4.30
C ASN A 389 -3.25 20.75 -5.34
N TRP A 390 -2.98 21.84 -6.07
CA TRP A 390 -1.77 21.93 -6.89
C TRP A 390 -0.55 22.15 -6.02
N SER A 391 0.39 21.21 -6.09
CA SER A 391 1.70 21.31 -5.45
C SER A 391 2.72 21.78 -6.47
N ASN A 392 3.39 22.91 -6.20
CA ASN A 392 4.46 23.41 -7.05
C ASN A 392 5.67 22.50 -6.93
N LEU A 393 6.06 21.84 -8.03
CA LEU A 393 7.23 20.95 -8.05
C LEU A 393 8.52 21.72 -8.33
N GLY A 394 8.45 22.77 -9.13
CA GLY A 394 9.64 23.37 -9.66
C GLY A 394 9.42 24.41 -10.75
N GLU A 395 10.55 24.84 -11.29
CA GLU A 395 10.64 25.84 -12.34
C GLU A 395 11.44 25.28 -13.50
N TRP A 396 10.95 25.50 -14.71
CA TRP A 396 11.67 25.23 -15.94
C TRP A 396 12.45 26.47 -16.34
N GLN A 397 13.76 26.31 -16.48
CA GLN A 397 14.69 27.37 -16.80
C GLN A 397 15.42 27.07 -18.12
N LEU A 398 15.73 28.11 -18.86
CA LEU A 398 16.54 28.04 -20.06
C LEU A 398 17.93 28.62 -19.77
N TYR A 399 18.83 27.80 -19.23
CA TYR A 399 20.05 28.26 -18.56
C TYR A 399 21.05 28.95 -19.51
N ALA A 400 21.10 28.53 -20.77
CA ALA A 400 21.91 29.14 -21.85
C ALA A 400 21.60 30.62 -22.07
N PHE A 401 20.37 31.02 -21.75
CA PHE A 401 19.81 32.35 -22.00
C PHE A 401 19.68 33.19 -20.72
N ASN A 402 20.25 32.73 -19.59
CA ASN A 402 20.29 33.33 -18.24
C ASN A 402 19.82 34.81 -18.09
N ASN A 403 18.51 34.99 -17.96
CA ASN A 403 17.74 36.24 -17.75
C ASN A 403 17.23 37.00 -18.99
N ASP A 404 17.47 36.50 -20.20
CA ASP A 404 16.79 37.04 -21.37
C ASP A 404 15.32 36.57 -21.34
N PRO A 405 14.33 37.49 -21.46
CA PRO A 405 12.92 37.14 -21.42
C PRO A 405 12.57 36.26 -22.63
N ILE A 406 11.61 35.34 -22.46
CA ILE A 406 10.95 34.69 -23.60
C ILE A 406 10.40 35.82 -24.48
N GLU A 407 10.86 35.90 -25.73
CA GLU A 407 10.51 37.02 -26.62
C GLU A 407 9.04 36.96 -27.02
N ASP A 408 8.57 35.74 -27.28
CA ASP A 408 7.22 35.46 -27.72
C ASP A 408 6.77 34.07 -27.27
N ILE A 409 5.52 33.99 -26.79
CA ILE A 409 4.82 32.73 -26.52
C ILE A 409 3.62 32.69 -27.44
N LYS A 410 3.69 31.85 -28.47
CA LYS A 410 2.61 31.68 -29.43
C LYS A 410 1.89 30.37 -29.16
N ILE A 411 0.57 30.42 -29.06
CA ILE A 411 -0.25 29.21 -29.08
C ILE A 411 -0.54 28.85 -30.54
N ASN A 412 -0.04 27.70 -30.98
CA ASN A 412 -0.29 27.22 -32.33
C ASN A 412 -1.63 26.49 -32.45
N SER A 413 -2.01 25.75 -31.40
CA SER A 413 -3.31 25.08 -31.36
C SER A 413 -3.79 24.86 -29.92
N ILE A 414 -5.11 24.96 -29.73
CA ILE A 414 -5.82 24.55 -28.52
C ILE A 414 -6.84 23.51 -28.93
N ASN A 415 -6.45 22.24 -28.86
CA ASN A 415 -7.37 21.12 -28.99
C ASN A 415 -7.67 20.54 -27.62
N SER A 416 -8.73 19.73 -27.57
CA SER A 416 -9.16 19.10 -26.33
C SER A 416 -8.24 17.97 -25.87
N ASP A 417 -7.51 17.35 -26.79
CA ASP A 417 -6.55 16.26 -26.56
C ASP A 417 -5.08 16.75 -26.53
N ARG A 418 -4.79 17.88 -27.19
CA ARG A 418 -3.46 18.47 -27.29
C ARG A 418 -3.47 20.00 -27.32
N VAL A 419 -2.55 20.60 -26.59
CA VAL A 419 -2.20 22.03 -26.74
C VAL A 419 -0.76 22.12 -27.25
N GLU A 420 -0.55 22.95 -28.27
CA GLU A 420 0.78 23.22 -28.82
C GLU A 420 1.16 24.69 -28.59
N LEU A 421 2.27 24.91 -27.90
CA LEU A 421 2.86 26.23 -27.69
C LEU A 421 4.23 26.31 -28.36
N VAL A 422 4.57 27.49 -28.88
CA VAL A 422 5.87 27.80 -29.44
C VAL A 422 6.48 28.94 -28.65
N LEU A 423 7.63 28.69 -28.05
CA LEU A 423 8.41 29.69 -27.33
C LEU A 423 9.57 30.10 -28.21
N SER A 424 9.69 31.40 -28.49
CA SER A 424 10.85 31.96 -29.18
C SER A 424 11.76 32.64 -28.16
N ILE A 425 13.02 32.19 -28.12
CA ILE A 425 14.04 32.74 -27.23
C ILE A 425 15.23 33.17 -28.09
N SER A 426 15.71 34.40 -27.88
CA SER A 426 16.95 34.90 -28.44
C SER A 426 17.74 35.65 -27.38
N GLY A 427 19.01 35.92 -27.66
CA GLY A 427 19.97 36.30 -26.63
C GLY A 427 20.80 35.10 -26.20
N GLY A 428 21.65 35.25 -25.20
CA GLY A 428 22.52 34.14 -24.80
C GLY A 428 23.78 34.58 -24.09
N LEU A 429 24.30 33.67 -23.29
CA LEU A 429 25.52 33.89 -22.53
C LEU A 429 26.78 33.55 -23.32
N ASP A 430 27.81 34.37 -23.10
CA ASP A 430 29.16 34.14 -23.58
C ASP A 430 29.77 32.84 -22.99
N TYR A 431 29.56 32.58 -21.68
CA TYR A 431 29.99 31.33 -21.02
C TYR A 431 29.33 30.07 -21.61
N ALA A 432 28.09 30.19 -22.10
CA ALA A 432 27.36 29.10 -22.75
C ALA A 432 27.65 29.00 -24.26
N ALA A 433 28.56 29.83 -24.79
CA ALA A 433 28.84 29.97 -26.23
C ALA A 433 27.61 30.31 -27.09
N SER A 434 26.59 30.91 -26.48
CA SER A 434 25.26 31.15 -27.09
C SER A 434 25.01 32.62 -27.48
N LEU A 435 26.03 33.47 -27.45
CA LEU A 435 25.88 34.89 -27.72
C LEU A 435 25.41 35.15 -29.16
N GLY A 436 24.16 35.58 -29.33
CA GLY A 436 23.55 35.85 -30.64
C GLY A 436 22.83 34.65 -31.27
N ASP A 437 22.71 33.54 -30.54
CA ASP A 437 21.97 32.35 -30.97
C ASP A 437 20.45 32.50 -30.73
N ARG A 438 19.67 31.61 -31.36
CA ARG A 438 18.21 31.56 -31.19
C ARG A 438 17.73 30.13 -30.94
N LEU A 439 16.78 29.97 -30.02
CA LEU A 439 16.09 28.71 -29.72
C LEU A 439 14.59 28.89 -29.92
N VAL A 440 13.97 27.95 -30.62
CA VAL A 440 12.51 27.82 -30.72
C VAL A 440 12.13 26.51 -30.07
N GLN A 441 11.34 26.56 -29.00
CA GLN A 441 10.81 25.36 -28.35
C GLN A 441 9.35 25.14 -28.73
N ILE A 442 9.01 23.94 -29.17
CA ILE A 442 7.63 23.52 -29.45
C ILE A 442 7.19 22.57 -28.36
N TRP A 443 6.25 23.01 -27.53
CA TRP A 443 5.69 22.27 -26.42
C TRP A 443 4.37 21.65 -26.82
N ASN A 444 4.33 20.32 -26.88
CA ASN A 444 3.12 19.53 -27.12
C ASN A 444 2.65 18.94 -25.79
N ILE A 445 1.64 19.57 -25.20
CA ILE A 445 1.04 19.11 -23.94
C ILE A 445 -0.18 18.27 -24.29
N THR A 446 -0.17 17.02 -23.85
CA THR A 446 -1.26 16.05 -24.03
C THR A 446 -1.74 15.54 -22.67
N LYS A 447 -2.76 14.68 -22.67
CA LYS A 447 -3.18 13.98 -21.45
C LYS A 447 -2.10 13.06 -20.88
N ALA A 448 -1.24 12.48 -21.73
CA ALA A 448 -0.21 11.52 -21.35
C ALA A 448 1.10 12.17 -20.84
N GLY A 449 1.35 13.44 -21.19
CA GLY A 449 2.58 14.12 -20.82
C GLY A 449 2.87 15.35 -21.68
N VAL A 450 4.13 15.78 -21.66
CA VAL A 450 4.61 16.89 -22.49
C VAL A 450 5.79 16.44 -23.35
N GLU A 451 5.74 16.77 -24.63
CA GLU A 451 6.87 16.61 -25.55
C GLU A 451 7.39 17.98 -25.93
N VAL A 452 8.71 18.19 -25.85
CA VAL A 452 9.33 19.47 -26.19
C VAL A 452 10.37 19.25 -27.28
N PHE A 453 10.11 19.88 -28.43
CA PHE A 453 11.01 19.87 -29.57
C PHE A 453 11.80 21.17 -29.62
N ASN A 454 13.09 21.08 -29.87
CA ASN A 454 14.02 22.20 -29.85
C ASN A 454 14.57 22.45 -31.26
N ASP A 455 14.18 23.56 -31.89
CA ASP A 455 14.76 24.05 -33.14
C ASP A 455 15.77 25.16 -32.86
N LYS A 456 17.02 24.96 -33.28
CA LYS A 456 18.16 25.82 -32.91
C LYS A 456 18.78 26.53 -34.11
N ILE A 457 19.24 27.76 -33.89
CA ILE A 457 20.08 28.51 -34.81
C ILE A 457 21.31 28.96 -34.02
N GLY A 458 22.42 28.22 -34.13
CA GLY A 458 23.66 28.50 -33.39
C GLY A 458 24.28 27.29 -32.67
N SER A 459 25.24 27.52 -31.78
CA SER A 459 25.97 26.51 -31.01
C SER A 459 25.64 26.61 -29.51
N LEU A 460 24.44 26.17 -29.15
CA LEU A 460 23.92 26.26 -27.78
C LEU A 460 24.52 25.20 -26.84
N ARG A 461 24.94 25.63 -25.64
CA ARG A 461 25.27 24.76 -24.50
C ARG A 461 24.37 25.12 -23.30
N TYR A 462 24.07 24.17 -22.41
CA TYR A 462 23.31 24.39 -21.17
C TYR A 462 21.86 24.87 -21.37
N THR A 463 21.07 24.26 -22.27
CA THR A 463 19.76 24.82 -22.63
C THR A 463 18.66 24.56 -21.62
N ASN A 464 18.26 23.31 -21.37
CA ASN A 464 17.15 22.99 -20.48
C ASN A 464 17.61 22.73 -19.04
N TYR A 465 17.07 23.48 -18.08
CA TYR A 465 17.38 23.35 -16.65
C TYR A 465 16.08 23.20 -15.87
N ILE A 466 15.85 22.02 -15.29
CA ILE A 466 14.67 21.77 -14.44
C ILE A 466 15.08 21.90 -12.98
N ARG A 467 14.56 22.92 -12.31
CA ARG A 467 14.81 23.13 -10.89
C ARG A 467 13.68 22.54 -10.05
N ALA A 468 13.95 21.58 -9.17
CA ALA A 468 13.00 21.25 -8.10
C ALA A 468 13.18 22.21 -6.90
N ILE A 469 12.08 22.49 -6.19
CA ILE A 469 12.11 23.34 -4.98
C ILE A 469 12.67 22.53 -3.79
N PRO A 470 13.55 23.12 -2.94
CA PRO A 470 14.37 22.40 -1.95
C PRO A 470 13.64 21.64 -0.82
N ASP A 471 12.31 21.75 -0.71
CA ASP A 471 11.52 21.06 0.32
C ASP A 471 11.17 19.60 -0.03
N TYR A 472 11.53 19.12 -1.22
CA TYR A 472 11.28 17.75 -1.66
C TYR A 472 12.49 16.85 -1.39
N SER A 473 12.40 16.09 -0.30
CA SER A 473 13.39 15.10 0.10
C SER A 473 13.40 13.94 -0.89
N THR A 474 14.57 13.65 -1.46
CA THR A 474 14.95 12.51 -2.33
C THR A 474 14.53 12.55 -3.80
N LEU A 475 15.49 12.96 -4.63
CA LEU A 475 15.53 12.67 -6.05
C LEU A 475 16.16 11.29 -6.25
N PHE A 476 15.44 10.36 -6.86
CA PHE A 476 16.01 9.10 -7.30
C PHE A 476 16.26 9.17 -8.80
N LEU A 477 17.53 9.07 -9.18
CA LEU A 477 17.92 8.84 -10.56
C LEU A 477 18.04 7.34 -10.77
N TYR A 478 17.24 6.83 -11.70
CA TYR A 478 17.43 5.50 -12.25
C TYR A 478 18.17 5.67 -13.58
N THR A 479 19.36 5.07 -13.68
CA THR A 479 20.07 4.81 -14.95
C THR A 479 20.04 3.31 -15.24
N LYS A 480 20.35 2.91 -16.47
CA LYS A 480 20.51 1.49 -16.87
C LYS A 480 21.37 0.71 -15.87
N ASP A 481 22.43 1.35 -15.36
CA ASP A 481 23.49 0.67 -14.62
C ASP A 481 23.50 1.01 -13.11
N LYS A 482 22.82 2.07 -12.63
CA LYS A 482 22.92 2.55 -11.23
C LYS A 482 21.67 3.30 -10.73
N ILE A 483 21.37 3.14 -9.43
CA ILE A 483 20.67 4.18 -8.65
C ILE A 483 21.72 5.13 -8.11
N VAL A 484 21.64 6.41 -8.48
CA VAL A 484 22.51 7.44 -7.93
C VAL A 484 21.71 8.27 -6.92
N ARG A 485 22.15 8.24 -5.66
CA ARG A 485 21.65 9.10 -4.59
C ARG A 485 22.81 9.92 -4.02
N GLU A 486 23.36 10.82 -4.82
CA GLU A 486 24.53 11.61 -4.40
C GLU A 486 24.45 13.06 -4.85
N THR A 487 25.04 13.93 -4.02
CA THR A 487 25.09 15.39 -4.12
C THR A 487 26.20 15.88 -5.06
N THR A 488 26.71 15.05 -5.96
CA THR A 488 27.88 15.36 -6.82
C THR A 488 27.57 15.19 -8.31
N GLU A 489 28.16 16.09 -9.12
CA GLU A 489 28.05 16.13 -10.58
C GLU A 489 28.34 14.76 -11.21
N PHE A 490 27.40 14.23 -12.00
CA PHE A 490 27.54 12.96 -12.71
C PHE A 490 27.20 13.15 -14.20
N SER A 491 28.01 12.56 -15.10
CA SER A 491 27.74 12.53 -16.55
C SER A 491 27.23 11.15 -16.94
N ILE A 492 26.00 11.07 -17.45
CA ILE A 492 25.36 9.79 -17.82
C ILE A 492 25.43 9.60 -19.34
N PRO A 493 25.96 8.49 -19.86
CA PRO A 493 25.80 8.13 -21.25
C PRO A 493 24.52 7.27 -21.47
N LEU A 494 23.66 7.68 -22.42
CA LEU A 494 22.55 6.94 -23.09
C LEU A 494 21.10 7.05 -22.50
N ASN A 495 20.11 6.41 -23.15
CA ASN A 495 18.98 7.00 -23.89
C ASN A 495 17.68 7.36 -23.12
N THR A 496 17.64 7.27 -21.78
CA THR A 496 16.47 7.64 -20.94
C THR A 496 16.91 7.75 -19.49
N TYR A 497 16.20 8.52 -18.67
CA TYR A 497 16.35 8.49 -17.21
C TYR A 497 15.01 8.73 -16.52
N PHE A 498 14.81 8.09 -15.37
CA PHE A 498 13.65 8.35 -14.51
C PHE A 498 14.06 9.25 -13.37
N ILE A 499 13.22 10.27 -13.15
CA ILE A 499 13.29 11.15 -12.00
C ILE A 499 12.06 10.87 -11.15
N SER A 500 12.27 10.21 -10.01
CA SER A 500 11.22 10.15 -8.99
C SER A 500 11.35 11.37 -8.08
N ILE A 501 10.27 12.16 -7.96
CA ILE A 501 10.18 13.26 -7.00
C ILE A 501 9.24 12.80 -5.89
N THR A 502 9.77 12.56 -4.70
CA THR A 502 8.98 12.13 -3.54
C THR A 502 8.40 13.35 -2.82
N THR A 503 7.06 13.47 -2.84
CA THR A 503 6.34 14.52 -2.10
C THR A 503 5.26 13.89 -1.22
N GLY A 504 5.66 13.09 -0.21
CA GLY A 504 4.70 12.36 0.64
C GLY A 504 4.01 11.16 -0.05
N GLU A 505 3.78 11.25 -1.36
CA GLU A 505 3.44 10.17 -2.30
C GLU A 505 4.54 10.11 -3.37
N MET A 506 4.93 8.91 -3.83
CA MET A 506 5.89 8.76 -4.93
C MET A 506 5.19 9.09 -6.25
N LYS A 507 5.57 10.19 -6.89
CA LYS A 507 5.17 10.50 -8.27
C LYS A 507 6.42 10.51 -9.16
N THR A 508 6.41 9.71 -10.23
CA THR A 508 7.57 9.51 -11.09
C THR A 508 7.41 10.30 -12.39
N ILE A 509 8.44 11.08 -12.73
CA ILE A 509 8.60 11.76 -14.01
C ILE A 509 9.61 10.95 -14.82
N ALA A 510 9.16 10.36 -15.92
CA ALA A 510 10.04 9.73 -16.88
C ALA A 510 10.47 10.78 -17.90
N ILE A 511 11.76 10.90 -18.17
CA ILE A 511 12.26 11.83 -19.17
C ILE A 511 13.12 11.03 -20.15
N HIS A 512 12.70 11.06 -21.40
CA HIS A 512 13.38 10.39 -22.50
C HIS A 512 14.15 11.44 -23.32
N ASP A 513 15.46 11.24 -23.45
CA ASP A 513 16.31 11.92 -24.42
C ASP A 513 17.17 10.87 -25.12
N ALA A 514 16.92 10.72 -26.42
CA ALA A 514 17.55 9.71 -27.26
C ALA A 514 19.05 9.97 -27.50
N ASN A 515 19.62 11.12 -27.10
CA ASN A 515 21.03 11.43 -27.32
C ASN A 515 21.62 12.42 -26.29
N LYS A 516 22.49 11.92 -25.39
CA LYS A 516 23.49 12.63 -24.54
C LYS A 516 23.13 12.88 -23.05
N ARG A 517 23.95 13.68 -22.35
CA ARG A 517 24.30 13.62 -20.89
C ARG A 517 23.49 14.60 -20.02
N ALA A 518 22.88 14.12 -18.95
CA ALA A 518 22.29 14.95 -17.87
C ALA A 518 23.22 15.06 -16.64
N GLY A 519 23.14 16.18 -15.89
CA GLY A 519 23.91 16.44 -14.66
C GLY A 519 23.04 16.89 -13.48
N PHE A 520 23.39 16.47 -12.26
CA PHE A 520 22.59 16.67 -11.04
C PHE A 520 23.33 17.55 -10.03
N TYR A 521 22.60 18.45 -9.35
CA TYR A 521 23.16 19.38 -8.36
C TYR A 521 22.60 19.13 -6.96
N SER A 522 23.44 19.42 -5.95
CA SER A 522 23.20 19.23 -4.51
C SER A 522 21.97 19.96 -3.93
N SER A 523 21.30 20.81 -4.71
CA SER A 523 20.11 21.58 -4.33
C SER A 523 18.78 20.96 -4.79
N GLY A 524 18.78 19.74 -5.34
CA GLY A 524 17.57 19.10 -5.90
C GLY A 524 17.25 19.53 -7.33
N ALA A 525 18.17 20.22 -8.01
CA ALA A 525 18.01 20.64 -9.40
C ALA A 525 18.63 19.63 -10.39
N VAL A 526 18.01 19.49 -11.56
CA VAL A 526 18.49 18.67 -12.67
C VAL A 526 18.80 19.55 -13.87
N MET A 527 20.05 19.52 -14.31
CA MET A 527 20.50 20.16 -15.53
C MET A 527 20.51 19.16 -16.69
N TYR A 528 19.83 19.53 -17.77
CA TYR A 528 19.96 18.86 -19.05
C TYR A 528 20.95 19.62 -19.94
N ASP A 529 21.63 18.89 -20.81
CA ASP A 529 22.54 19.42 -21.82
C ASP A 529 23.73 20.21 -21.28
N TRP A 530 24.51 19.59 -20.37
CA TRP A 530 25.79 20.15 -19.92
C TRP A 530 26.79 20.36 -21.08
N HIS A 531 26.66 19.59 -22.16
CA HIS A 531 27.56 19.63 -23.31
C HIS A 531 26.83 20.02 -24.60
N GLU A 532 27.59 20.49 -25.58
CA GLU A 532 27.14 21.02 -26.88
C GLU A 532 25.93 20.26 -27.44
N ASP A 533 24.85 21.04 -27.69
CA ASP A 533 23.56 20.70 -28.31
C ASP A 533 22.36 20.65 -27.35
N ALA A 534 21.35 21.50 -27.61
CA ALA A 534 19.96 21.28 -27.16
C ALA A 534 19.34 20.13 -27.96
N THR A 535 18.74 19.15 -27.29
CA THR A 535 18.05 18.00 -27.91
C THR A 535 16.56 18.01 -27.57
N ASP A 536 15.76 17.37 -28.43
CA ASP A 536 14.35 17.14 -28.14
C ASP A 536 14.23 16.22 -26.92
N PHE A 537 13.33 16.54 -26.00
CA PHE A 537 13.06 15.68 -24.85
C PHE A 537 11.57 15.43 -24.71
N LYS A 538 11.23 14.24 -24.21
CA LYS A 538 9.86 13.86 -23.87
C LYS A 538 9.74 13.61 -22.39
N MET A 539 8.74 14.21 -21.76
CA MET A 539 8.39 13.93 -20.37
C MET A 539 7.06 13.21 -20.30
N PHE A 540 7.11 12.00 -19.78
CA PHE A 540 5.92 11.21 -19.46
C PHE A 540 5.74 11.19 -17.96
N PHE A 541 4.48 11.23 -17.53
CA PHE A 541 4.15 11.28 -16.12
C PHE A 541 3.23 10.14 -15.78
N PHE A 542 3.61 9.36 -14.78
CA PHE A 542 2.87 8.22 -14.33
C PHE A 542 2.55 8.44 -12.85
N ASP A 543 1.26 8.56 -12.51
CA ASP A 543 0.83 8.70 -11.11
C ASP A 543 1.09 7.43 -10.31
N ARG A 544 1.18 6.30 -11.00
CA ARG A 544 1.59 5.04 -10.43
C ARG A 544 2.32 4.25 -11.50
N TYR A 545 3.61 4.09 -11.29
CA TYR A 545 4.36 3.02 -11.93
C TYR A 545 3.94 1.66 -11.32
N GLU A 546 2.72 1.47 -10.81
CA GLU A 546 2.33 0.28 -10.03
C GLU A 546 2.39 -1.02 -10.81
N SER A 547 2.45 -1.01 -12.14
CA SER A 547 2.63 -2.21 -12.95
C SER A 547 4.09 -2.57 -13.26
N TRP A 548 5.01 -1.62 -13.07
CA TRP A 548 6.45 -1.81 -13.33
C TRP A 548 7.26 -1.65 -12.01
N LEU A 549 6.65 -1.08 -10.97
CA LEU A 549 7.06 -1.04 -9.56
C LEU A 549 6.21 -1.99 -8.69
N SER A 550 5.15 -2.63 -9.22
CA SER A 550 4.49 -3.75 -8.49
C SER A 550 5.56 -4.69 -8.00
N ASN A 551 6.53 -5.04 -8.82
CA ASN A 551 7.51 -6.04 -8.40
C ASN A 551 8.65 -5.47 -7.54
N LEU A 552 8.56 -4.21 -7.10
CA LEU A 552 9.47 -3.69 -6.08
C LEU A 552 8.84 -3.45 -4.71
N PHE A 553 7.52 -3.25 -4.65
CA PHE A 553 6.84 -3.11 -3.36
C PHE A 553 5.71 -4.13 -3.17
N LYS A 554 5.03 -4.61 -4.22
CA LYS A 554 3.98 -5.63 -4.11
C LYS A 554 4.46 -7.05 -3.81
N GLU A 555 5.67 -7.49 -4.12
CA GLU A 555 6.07 -8.81 -3.58
C GLU A 555 6.38 -8.78 -2.06
N ALA A 556 6.48 -7.59 -1.46
CA ALA A 556 6.51 -7.38 -0.01
C ALA A 556 5.17 -6.87 0.56
N GLU A 557 4.32 -6.20 -0.24
CA GLU A 557 3.03 -5.61 0.14
C GLU A 557 1.79 -6.33 -0.40
N ASP A 558 1.77 -7.08 -1.50
CA ASP A 558 0.59 -7.84 -1.98
C ASP A 558 0.42 -9.19 -1.25
N ALA A 559 1.31 -9.50 -0.29
CA ALA A 559 0.93 -10.37 0.81
C ALA A 559 0.10 -9.64 1.90
N THR A 560 -0.02 -8.30 1.85
CA THR A 560 -0.52 -7.47 2.97
C THR A 560 -1.29 -6.15 2.66
N LEU A 561 -1.52 -5.72 1.42
CA LEU A 561 -2.13 -4.41 1.08
C LEU A 561 -2.99 -4.46 -0.19
N SER A 562 -4.18 -5.07 -0.09
CA SER A 562 -5.30 -4.63 -0.91
C SER A 562 -6.53 -4.43 -0.02
N SER A 563 -6.87 -3.16 0.20
CA SER A 563 -8.22 -2.59 0.32
C SER A 563 -8.14 -1.29 1.13
N ALA A 564 -9.18 -0.48 1.02
CA ALA A 564 -9.44 0.71 1.84
C ALA A 564 -9.47 0.32 3.35
N PRO A 565 -9.88 1.16 4.33
CA PRO A 565 -10.34 0.60 5.60
C PRO A 565 -11.66 -0.14 5.29
N ASP A 566 -11.55 -1.29 4.64
CA ASP A 566 -12.65 -2.20 4.49
C ASP A 566 -12.98 -2.63 5.92
N PRO A 567 -14.25 -2.54 6.33
CA PRO A 567 -14.66 -3.16 7.57
C PRO A 567 -14.11 -4.58 7.61
N LEU A 568 -13.38 -4.93 8.69
CA LEU A 568 -12.90 -6.29 8.87
C LEU A 568 -14.15 -7.18 8.89
N THR A 569 -14.29 -8.00 7.87
CA THR A 569 -15.46 -8.85 7.72
C THR A 569 -15.20 -10.14 8.48
N TYR A 570 -15.74 -10.27 9.70
CA TYR A 570 -15.80 -11.54 10.41
C TYR A 570 -17.12 -12.22 10.07
N THR A 571 -17.04 -13.40 9.47
CA THR A 571 -18.21 -14.27 9.29
C THR A 571 -18.06 -15.59 10.04
N ASP A 572 -19.17 -16.08 10.55
CA ASP A 572 -19.31 -17.43 11.05
C ASP A 572 -20.71 -17.92 10.72
N ASP A 573 -20.78 -18.91 9.84
CA ASP A 573 -21.99 -19.65 9.47
C ASP A 573 -22.14 -20.93 10.32
N PHE A 574 -21.26 -21.13 11.31
CA PHE A 574 -21.24 -22.27 12.22
C PHE A 574 -21.23 -23.66 11.55
N SER A 575 -20.91 -23.74 10.25
CA SER A 575 -20.83 -24.98 9.48
C SER A 575 -19.62 -25.85 9.84
N ILE A 576 -18.66 -25.27 10.57
CA ILE A 576 -17.49 -25.94 11.14
C ILE A 576 -17.37 -25.60 12.64
N ASP A 577 -16.63 -26.42 13.39
CA ASP A 577 -16.41 -26.16 14.81
C ASP A 577 -15.44 -24.97 14.98
N THR A 578 -16.02 -23.79 15.23
CA THR A 578 -15.29 -22.55 15.50
C THR A 578 -15.20 -22.25 17.00
N SER A 579 -15.53 -23.19 17.89
CA SER A 579 -15.54 -22.99 19.35
C SER A 579 -14.23 -22.40 19.90
N SER A 580 -13.09 -22.75 19.30
CA SER A 580 -11.77 -22.19 19.63
C SER A 580 -11.67 -20.66 19.50
N ARG A 581 -12.54 -20.01 18.70
CA ARG A 581 -12.60 -18.56 18.47
C ARG A 581 -13.44 -17.81 19.49
N TYR A 582 -14.23 -18.51 20.30
CA TYR A 582 -15.19 -17.92 21.22
C TYR A 582 -14.84 -18.18 22.68
N LEU A 583 -15.15 -17.20 23.53
CA LEU A 583 -15.07 -17.30 24.97
C LEU A 583 -16.46 -17.20 25.56
N GLN A 584 -16.87 -18.24 26.28
CA GLN A 584 -18.09 -18.24 27.06
C GLN A 584 -17.91 -17.40 28.32
N LEU A 585 -18.81 -16.44 28.53
CA LEU A 585 -18.77 -15.54 29.68
C LEU A 585 -19.84 -15.85 30.73
N VAL A 586 -20.99 -16.37 30.31
CA VAL A 586 -22.11 -16.73 31.20
C VAL A 586 -22.80 -18.00 30.66
N GLY A 587 -23.16 -18.90 31.58
CA GLY A 587 -23.85 -20.16 31.31
C GLY A 587 -22.92 -21.29 30.83
N THR A 588 -23.49 -22.40 30.36
CA THR A 588 -22.77 -23.58 29.81
C THR A 588 -23.46 -24.19 28.58
N GLY A 589 -24.48 -23.54 28.03
CA GLY A 589 -25.44 -24.11 27.08
C GLY A 589 -25.11 -23.99 25.59
N TRP A 590 -23.92 -23.52 25.21
CA TRP A 590 -23.55 -23.35 23.79
C TRP A 590 -23.11 -24.66 23.13
N THR A 591 -23.69 -24.99 21.98
CA THR A 591 -23.33 -26.16 21.17
C THR A 591 -23.21 -25.76 19.71
N TRP A 592 -22.08 -26.10 19.07
CA TRP A 592 -21.89 -25.95 17.62
C TRP A 592 -22.52 -27.15 16.90
N ASP A 593 -23.68 -26.98 16.30
CA ASP A 593 -24.32 -27.98 15.46
C ASP A 593 -23.82 -27.85 14.02
N THR A 594 -22.62 -28.36 13.80
CA THR A 594 -21.95 -28.34 12.48
C THR A 594 -22.69 -29.16 11.42
N ALA A 595 -23.62 -30.04 11.81
CA ALA A 595 -24.43 -30.81 10.86
C ALA A 595 -25.53 -29.95 10.21
N ASN A 596 -26.07 -28.99 10.96
CA ASN A 596 -27.09 -28.06 10.48
C ASN A 596 -26.52 -26.68 10.14
N GLY A 597 -25.28 -26.37 10.53
CA GLY A 597 -24.66 -25.05 10.34
C GLY A 597 -25.26 -24.03 11.29
N GLU A 598 -25.47 -24.41 12.55
CA GLU A 598 -26.15 -23.56 13.53
C GLU A 598 -25.39 -23.56 14.87
N LEU A 599 -25.45 -22.45 15.60
CA LEU A 599 -24.99 -22.34 16.98
C LEU A 599 -26.20 -22.33 17.92
N ASP A 600 -26.33 -23.37 18.75
CA ASP A 600 -27.43 -23.52 19.69
C ASP A 600 -27.04 -23.04 21.09
N ALA A 601 -27.94 -22.26 21.71
CA ALA A 601 -27.93 -21.95 23.14
C ALA A 601 -29.08 -22.71 23.81
N TYR A 602 -28.78 -23.89 24.35
CA TYR A 602 -29.72 -24.75 25.04
C TYR A 602 -29.39 -24.91 26.53
N SER A 603 -30.35 -24.69 27.42
CA SER A 603 -30.17 -24.99 28.85
C SER A 603 -31.48 -25.24 29.59
N ASP A 604 -31.55 -26.39 30.28
CA ASP A 604 -32.66 -26.77 31.16
C ASP A 604 -32.55 -26.16 32.57
N THR A 605 -31.43 -25.52 32.91
CA THR A 605 -31.15 -25.03 34.26
C THR A 605 -30.79 -23.55 34.28
N GLU A 606 -30.08 -23.07 33.27
CA GLU A 606 -29.67 -21.68 33.15
C GLU A 606 -30.74 -20.85 32.45
N SER A 607 -30.86 -19.59 32.86
CA SER A 607 -31.79 -18.65 32.22
C SER A 607 -31.09 -17.65 31.31
N THR A 608 -29.75 -17.63 31.26
CA THR A 608 -28.96 -16.68 30.46
C THR A 608 -27.69 -17.34 29.95
N GLU A 609 -27.42 -17.16 28.66
CA GLU A 609 -26.17 -17.57 28.02
C GLU A 609 -25.54 -16.35 27.34
N LEU A 610 -24.21 -16.20 27.47
CA LEU A 610 -23.44 -15.13 26.82
C LEU A 610 -22.11 -15.67 26.31
N LEU A 611 -21.88 -15.51 25.01
CA LEU A 611 -20.67 -15.90 24.29
C LEU A 611 -20.07 -14.67 23.61
N ARG A 612 -18.73 -14.54 23.57
CA ARG A 612 -18.05 -13.49 22.80
C ARG A 612 -16.92 -14.03 21.93
N LEU A 613 -16.54 -13.29 20.91
CA LEU A 613 -15.28 -13.53 20.20
C LEU A 613 -14.07 -13.27 21.13
N LYS A 614 -13.04 -14.13 21.05
CA LYS A 614 -11.82 -14.02 21.88
C LYS A 614 -10.99 -12.79 21.51
N SER A 615 -10.76 -12.60 20.21
CA SER A 615 -9.58 -11.90 19.72
C SER A 615 -9.83 -10.46 19.25
N LEU A 616 -11.08 -10.10 18.92
CA LEU A 616 -11.38 -8.87 18.18
C LEU A 616 -12.35 -7.97 18.95
N LYS A 617 -11.96 -6.70 19.14
CA LYS A 617 -12.88 -5.62 19.52
C LYS A 617 -13.24 -4.83 18.26
N PHE A 618 -14.47 -4.36 18.19
CA PHE A 618 -14.99 -3.60 17.06
C PHE A 618 -15.59 -2.27 17.52
N ALA A 619 -15.61 -1.27 16.64
CA ALA A 619 -16.18 0.07 16.82
C ALA A 619 -17.26 0.34 15.75
N GLY A 620 -17.22 1.45 15.02
CA GLY A 620 -18.28 1.79 14.08
C GLY A 620 -18.39 0.78 12.94
N GLY A 621 -19.62 0.44 12.52
CA GLY A 621 -19.90 -0.43 11.37
C GLY A 621 -21.14 -1.31 11.55
N THR A 622 -21.21 -2.36 10.73
CA THR A 622 -22.37 -3.25 10.61
C THR A 622 -22.15 -4.53 11.42
N TYR A 623 -23.17 -4.92 12.20
CA TYR A 623 -23.20 -6.16 12.97
C TYR A 623 -24.49 -6.91 12.66
N GLN A 624 -24.38 -8.14 12.19
CA GLN A 624 -25.51 -8.91 11.70
C GLN A 624 -25.49 -10.33 12.24
N VAL A 625 -26.66 -10.86 12.59
CA VAL A 625 -26.84 -12.28 12.93
C VAL A 625 -28.28 -12.70 12.65
N ASP A 626 -28.47 -13.95 12.25
CA ASP A 626 -29.78 -14.59 12.20
C ASP A 626 -30.08 -15.25 13.53
N VAL A 627 -31.30 -15.06 14.04
CA VAL A 627 -31.76 -15.63 15.31
C VAL A 627 -33.04 -16.43 15.13
N ARG A 628 -33.13 -17.59 15.77
CA ARG A 628 -34.34 -18.41 15.84
C ARG A 628 -34.63 -18.79 17.28
N ILE A 629 -35.79 -18.35 17.78
CA ILE A 629 -36.28 -18.77 19.10
C ILE A 629 -37.08 -20.05 18.89
N ASN A 630 -36.53 -21.21 19.27
CA ASN A 630 -37.04 -22.53 18.89
C ASN A 630 -38.28 -22.97 19.68
N SER A 631 -38.23 -22.80 21.00
CA SER A 631 -39.25 -23.39 21.87
C SER A 631 -40.59 -22.65 21.80
N THR A 632 -41.68 -23.42 21.70
CA THR A 632 -43.08 -22.92 21.72
C THR A 632 -43.66 -22.74 23.13
N ASN A 633 -42.86 -22.95 24.18
CA ASN A 633 -43.34 -22.78 25.55
C ASN A 633 -43.66 -21.30 25.82
N ALA A 634 -44.80 -21.04 26.46
CA ALA A 634 -45.33 -19.69 26.73
C ALA A 634 -44.53 -18.94 27.81
N VAL A 635 -43.25 -18.69 27.54
CA VAL A 635 -42.27 -18.05 28.42
C VAL A 635 -41.56 -16.97 27.61
N ALA A 636 -41.33 -15.81 28.21
CA ALA A 636 -40.60 -14.75 27.52
C ALA A 636 -39.15 -15.16 27.25
N ARG A 637 -38.69 -14.92 26.02
CA ARG A 637 -37.33 -15.22 25.55
C ARG A 637 -36.78 -14.08 24.74
N ASP A 638 -35.47 -13.92 24.84
CA ASP A 638 -34.74 -13.00 23.99
C ASP A 638 -33.45 -13.60 23.42
N ALA A 639 -33.08 -13.13 22.24
CA ALA A 639 -31.90 -13.52 21.51
C ALA A 639 -31.37 -12.33 20.70
N GLY A 640 -30.05 -12.17 20.61
CA GLY A 640 -29.45 -11.17 19.75
C GLY A 640 -27.96 -10.94 19.94
N ILE A 641 -27.51 -9.80 19.44
CA ILE A 641 -26.10 -9.43 19.33
C ILE A 641 -25.68 -8.45 20.41
N VAL A 642 -24.53 -8.72 21.01
CA VAL A 642 -23.85 -7.89 22.00
C VAL A 642 -22.67 -7.22 21.33
N PHE A 643 -22.52 -5.91 21.52
CA PHE A 643 -21.42 -5.12 20.98
C PHE A 643 -21.00 -4.02 21.97
N GLY A 644 -19.83 -3.42 21.76
CA GLY A 644 -19.26 -2.51 22.76
C GLY A 644 -18.95 -3.20 24.10
N LEU A 645 -18.78 -4.52 24.10
CA LEU A 645 -18.58 -5.33 25.30
C LEU A 645 -17.21 -5.10 25.94
N GLN A 646 -17.20 -4.56 27.15
CA GLN A 646 -16.00 -4.48 27.99
C GLN A 646 -15.89 -5.72 28.86
N ASP A 647 -17.01 -6.07 29.52
CA ASP A 647 -17.17 -7.18 30.43
C ASP A 647 -18.67 -7.53 30.60
N VAL A 648 -18.99 -8.57 31.38
CA VAL A 648 -20.37 -9.04 31.60
C VAL A 648 -21.32 -8.01 32.26
N ALA A 649 -20.77 -6.93 32.83
CA ALA A 649 -21.50 -5.84 33.45
C ALA A 649 -21.64 -4.60 32.54
N ASN A 650 -20.87 -4.51 31.45
CA ASN A 650 -20.72 -3.31 30.62
C ASN A 650 -20.75 -3.62 29.10
N HIS A 651 -21.90 -3.40 28.43
CA HIS A 651 -22.09 -3.61 26.98
C HIS A 651 -23.40 -3.05 26.41
N TYR A 652 -23.50 -2.96 25.08
CA TYR A 652 -24.78 -2.82 24.37
C TYR A 652 -25.36 -4.19 24.00
N LEU A 653 -26.68 -4.26 23.86
CA LEU A 653 -27.43 -5.43 23.39
C LEU A 653 -28.54 -4.97 22.45
N VAL A 654 -28.55 -5.54 21.24
CA VAL A 654 -29.73 -5.51 20.36
C VAL A 654 -30.33 -6.90 20.33
N ARG A 655 -31.63 -7.01 20.61
CA ARG A 655 -32.31 -8.30 20.75
C ARG A 655 -33.69 -8.33 20.11
N LEU A 656 -34.08 -9.50 19.62
CA LEU A 656 -35.48 -9.90 19.46
C LEU A 656 -35.98 -10.45 20.79
N ASN A 657 -37.10 -9.94 21.27
CA ASN A 657 -37.80 -10.45 22.45
C ASN A 657 -39.22 -10.87 22.06
N ILE A 658 -39.60 -12.11 22.39
CA ILE A 658 -40.97 -12.61 22.28
C ILE A 658 -41.48 -12.85 23.71
N ASP A 659 -42.56 -12.16 24.10
CA ASP A 659 -43.14 -12.31 25.43
C ASP A 659 -43.99 -13.59 25.55
N SER A 660 -44.47 -13.89 26.77
CA SER A 660 -45.30 -15.07 27.04
C SER A 660 -46.67 -15.03 26.34
N GLY A 661 -47.09 -13.88 25.83
CA GLY A 661 -48.31 -13.70 25.04
C GLY A 661 -48.08 -13.81 23.52
N GLY A 662 -46.83 -14.01 23.08
CA GLY A 662 -46.44 -14.08 21.68
C GLY A 662 -46.22 -12.72 21.01
N SER A 663 -46.21 -11.62 21.77
CA SER A 663 -45.89 -10.30 21.22
C SER A 663 -44.39 -10.12 21.07
N ALA A 664 -43.94 -9.68 19.89
CA ALA A 664 -42.53 -9.53 19.58
C ALA A 664 -42.09 -8.05 19.54
N THR A 665 -40.90 -7.78 20.09
CA THR A 665 -40.27 -6.45 20.07
C THR A 665 -38.79 -6.55 19.74
N CYS A 666 -38.28 -5.62 18.95
CA CYS A 666 -36.85 -5.37 18.81
C CYS A 666 -36.43 -4.27 19.80
N ASN A 667 -35.36 -4.50 20.56
CA ASN A 667 -34.89 -3.58 21.59
C ASN A 667 -33.42 -3.20 21.40
N ILE A 668 -33.08 -1.95 21.68
CA ILE A 668 -31.70 -1.48 21.90
C ILE A 668 -31.55 -1.21 23.40
N LEU A 669 -30.66 -1.94 24.06
CA LEU A 669 -30.37 -1.78 25.48
C LEU A 669 -28.88 -1.51 25.71
N LYS A 670 -28.58 -0.87 26.84
CA LYS A 670 -27.23 -0.82 27.40
C LYS A 670 -27.20 -1.37 28.82
N LYS A 671 -26.07 -1.94 29.19
CA LYS A 671 -25.76 -2.37 30.55
C LYS A 671 -24.51 -1.62 31.01
N VAL A 672 -24.58 -0.98 32.17
CA VAL A 672 -23.45 -0.29 32.81
C VAL A 672 -23.43 -0.68 34.27
N ASP A 673 -22.27 -1.13 34.77
CA ASP A 673 -22.10 -1.61 36.14
C ASP A 673 -23.17 -2.62 36.58
N GLY A 674 -23.57 -3.49 35.65
CA GLY A 674 -24.57 -4.53 35.90
C GLY A 674 -26.03 -4.08 35.75
N THR A 675 -26.29 -2.78 35.57
CA THR A 675 -27.64 -2.19 35.49
C THR A 675 -28.10 -2.04 34.04
N TRP A 676 -29.27 -2.59 33.70
CA TRP A 676 -29.87 -2.48 32.37
C TRP A 676 -30.64 -1.17 32.19
N THR A 677 -30.45 -0.53 31.03
CA THR A 677 -31.21 0.64 30.57
C THR A 677 -31.71 0.39 29.15
N SER A 678 -33.01 0.55 28.91
CA SER A 678 -33.57 0.51 27.56
C SER A 678 -33.32 1.85 26.86
N LEU A 679 -32.70 1.83 25.69
CA LEU A 679 -32.44 3.04 24.89
C LEU A 679 -33.57 3.29 23.90
N ALA A 680 -34.03 2.24 23.21
CA ALA A 680 -35.14 2.31 22.28
C ALA A 680 -35.80 0.94 22.08
N SER A 681 -37.05 0.93 21.62
CA SER A 681 -37.79 -0.32 21.32
C SER A 681 -38.86 -0.09 20.25
N ALA A 682 -39.07 -1.05 19.37
CA ALA A 682 -40.15 -1.06 18.39
C ALA A 682 -40.87 -2.42 18.37
N PRO A 683 -42.21 -2.45 18.17
CA PRO A 683 -42.93 -3.70 17.92
C PRO A 683 -42.51 -4.28 16.56
N VAL A 684 -42.33 -5.60 16.48
CA VAL A 684 -42.02 -6.33 15.25
C VAL A 684 -42.95 -7.54 15.11
N THR A 685 -43.00 -8.15 13.92
CA THR A 685 -43.73 -9.41 13.71
C THR A 685 -42.73 -10.56 13.74
N ALA A 686 -42.78 -11.39 14.79
CA ALA A 686 -41.92 -12.57 14.91
C ALA A 686 -42.67 -13.74 15.57
N THR A 687 -42.34 -14.96 15.18
CA THR A 687 -42.92 -16.20 15.75
C THR A 687 -41.82 -17.21 16.06
N THR A 688 -42.05 -18.10 17.02
CA THR A 688 -41.09 -19.15 17.39
C THR A 688 -40.86 -20.13 16.24
N GLY A 689 -39.65 -20.69 16.12
CA GLY A 689 -39.25 -21.64 15.09
C GLY A 689 -38.98 -21.02 13.72
N THR A 690 -38.96 -19.68 13.62
CA THR A 690 -38.65 -18.94 12.38
C THR A 690 -37.36 -18.14 12.57
N TRP A 691 -36.51 -18.15 11.54
CA TRP A 691 -35.29 -17.34 11.48
C TRP A 691 -35.63 -15.87 11.21
N TYR A 692 -34.95 -14.97 11.92
CA TYR A 692 -35.04 -13.53 11.70
C TYR A 692 -33.65 -12.91 11.70
N ASN A 693 -33.41 -12.02 10.74
CA ASN A 693 -32.18 -11.25 10.66
C ASN A 693 -32.22 -10.03 11.59
N ILE A 694 -31.15 -9.81 12.36
CA ILE A 694 -30.92 -8.57 13.10
C ILE A 694 -29.66 -7.94 12.52
N ARG A 695 -29.80 -6.78 11.85
CA ARG A 695 -28.68 -5.96 11.39
C ARG A 695 -28.61 -4.65 12.18
N VAL A 696 -27.46 -4.37 12.75
CA VAL A 696 -27.15 -3.16 13.52
C VAL A 696 -26.14 -2.34 12.74
N GLU A 697 -26.45 -1.07 12.49
CA GLU A 697 -25.49 -0.07 12.03
C GLU A 697 -25.12 0.82 13.21
N TRP A 698 -23.85 0.80 13.61
CA TRP A 698 -23.36 1.59 14.74
C TRP A 698 -22.36 2.63 14.26
N ASP A 699 -22.66 3.91 14.45
CA ASP A 699 -21.74 5.00 14.21
C ASP A 699 -21.21 5.53 15.55
N THR A 700 -19.96 5.18 15.87
CA THR A 700 -19.32 5.57 17.12
C THR A 700 -18.93 7.05 17.18
N SER A 701 -18.86 7.73 16.03
CA SER A 701 -18.52 9.16 15.97
C SER A 701 -19.69 10.04 16.42
N THR A 702 -20.92 9.61 16.11
CA THR A 702 -22.16 10.29 16.50
C THR A 702 -22.87 9.61 17.67
N GLY A 703 -22.52 8.35 17.96
CA GLY A 703 -23.21 7.49 18.92
C GLY A 703 -24.52 6.89 18.38
N ILE A 704 -24.82 7.06 17.09
CA ILE A 704 -26.06 6.55 16.49
C ILE A 704 -25.98 5.01 16.38
N ILE A 705 -27.05 4.35 16.83
CA ILE A 705 -27.26 2.90 16.70
C ILE A 705 -28.59 2.72 15.97
N GLU A 706 -28.55 2.19 14.75
CA GLU A 706 -29.74 1.87 13.96
C GLU A 706 -29.88 0.36 13.81
N VAL A 707 -31.11 -0.14 13.89
CA VAL A 707 -31.40 -1.56 13.75
C VAL A 707 -32.40 -1.78 12.64
N TYR A 708 -32.10 -2.74 11.78
CA TYR A 708 -32.95 -3.24 10.70
C TYR A 708 -33.32 -4.68 11.05
N PHE A 709 -34.62 -4.98 11.05
CA PHE A 709 -35.14 -6.29 11.39
C PHE A 709 -35.66 -7.00 10.14
N ASP A 710 -35.29 -8.27 9.97
CA ASP A 710 -35.77 -9.19 8.93
C ASP A 710 -35.63 -8.65 7.50
N GLY A 711 -34.46 -8.09 7.18
CA GLY A 711 -34.16 -7.56 5.84
C GLY A 711 -34.87 -6.25 5.49
N ALA A 712 -35.49 -5.56 6.45
CA ALA A 712 -36.10 -4.26 6.20
C ALA A 712 -35.08 -3.24 5.66
N GLU A 713 -35.44 -2.49 4.61
CA GLU A 713 -34.61 -1.41 4.04
C GLU A 713 -34.68 -0.12 4.85
N ILE A 714 -35.68 0.01 5.73
CA ILE A 714 -35.86 1.16 6.62
C ILE A 714 -35.51 0.80 8.06
N VAL A 715 -34.98 1.77 8.80
CA VAL A 715 -34.64 1.63 10.22
C VAL A 715 -35.88 1.21 11.01
N THR A 716 -35.79 0.07 11.71
CA THR A 716 -36.85 -0.46 12.58
C THR A 716 -36.86 0.24 13.94
N VAL A 717 -35.67 0.45 14.51
CA VAL A 717 -35.48 1.18 15.77
C VAL A 717 -34.11 1.85 15.78
N SER A 718 -34.01 3.07 16.32
CA SER A 718 -32.74 3.77 16.50
C SER A 718 -32.60 4.38 17.88
N ALA A 719 -31.35 4.55 18.31
CA ALA A 719 -30.98 5.26 19.52
C ALA A 719 -29.69 6.06 19.27
N GLN A 720 -29.40 7.02 20.14
CA GLN A 720 -28.11 7.69 20.19
C GLN A 720 -27.53 7.53 21.58
N ASP A 721 -26.38 6.85 21.70
CA ASP A 721 -25.70 6.62 22.96
C ASP A 721 -24.18 6.50 22.76
N THR A 722 -23.42 7.23 23.58
CA THR A 722 -21.96 7.34 23.48
C THR A 722 -21.24 6.66 24.66
N THR A 723 -21.93 5.83 25.43
CA THR A 723 -21.37 5.20 26.64
C THR A 723 -20.17 4.30 26.32
N PHE A 724 -20.31 3.45 25.31
CA PHE A 724 -19.22 2.66 24.74
C PHE A 724 -18.92 3.17 23.34
N THR A 725 -17.65 3.14 22.95
CA THR A 725 -17.16 3.57 21.63
C THR A 725 -16.42 2.45 20.88
N SER A 726 -16.18 1.32 21.55
CA SER A 726 -15.63 0.08 21.00
C SER A 726 -15.86 -1.05 22.01
N GLY A 727 -15.68 -2.31 21.61
CA GLY A 727 -15.65 -3.45 22.53
C GLY A 727 -15.79 -4.78 21.81
N TYR A 728 -15.78 -5.88 22.56
CA TYR A 728 -15.97 -7.21 21.97
C TYR A 728 -17.39 -7.36 21.40
N VAL A 729 -17.53 -8.31 20.47
CA VAL A 729 -18.82 -8.70 19.91
C VAL A 729 -19.16 -10.11 20.38
N GLY A 730 -20.44 -10.35 20.63
CA GLY A 730 -20.91 -11.61 21.15
C GLY A 730 -22.39 -11.87 20.87
N LEU A 731 -22.84 -13.03 21.31
CA LEU A 731 -24.22 -13.48 21.17
C LEU A 731 -24.80 -13.75 22.56
N ARG A 732 -26.06 -13.39 22.74
CA ARG A 732 -26.76 -13.55 24.01
C ARG A 732 -28.13 -14.15 23.80
N ALA A 733 -28.47 -15.12 24.65
CA ALA A 733 -29.79 -15.71 24.73
C ALA A 733 -30.29 -15.70 26.19
N THR A 734 -31.59 -15.48 26.40
CA THR A 734 -32.19 -15.47 27.74
C THR A 734 -33.62 -15.98 27.73
N ALA A 735 -34.00 -16.66 28.81
CA ALA A 735 -35.36 -17.05 29.12
C ALA A 735 -35.75 -16.47 30.49
N THR A 736 -37.05 -16.42 30.78
CA THR A 736 -37.55 -15.99 32.10
C THR A 736 -36.90 -16.83 33.21
N ALA A 737 -36.36 -16.16 34.23
CA ALA A 737 -35.61 -16.77 35.31
C ALA A 737 -36.42 -17.88 36.03
N GLY A 738 -35.78 -19.03 36.27
CA GLY A 738 -36.34 -20.15 37.04
C GLY A 738 -37.20 -21.15 36.25
N VAL A 739 -37.30 -21.02 34.91
CA VAL A 739 -38.13 -21.92 34.08
C VAL A 739 -37.31 -22.89 33.23
N GLY A 740 -35.98 -22.76 33.17
CA GLY A 740 -35.05 -23.81 32.74
C GLY A 740 -35.41 -24.48 31.41
N ASN A 741 -35.42 -23.71 30.32
CA ASN A 741 -35.74 -24.21 28.99
C ASN A 741 -35.21 -23.24 27.94
N LEU A 742 -34.02 -22.67 28.11
CA LEU A 742 -33.43 -21.82 27.07
C LEU A 742 -33.20 -22.68 25.83
N ASP A 743 -33.64 -22.19 24.67
CA ASP A 743 -33.59 -22.92 23.40
C ASP A 743 -33.74 -21.90 22.27
N VAL A 744 -32.59 -21.51 21.74
CA VAL A 744 -32.38 -20.47 20.72
C VAL A 744 -31.23 -20.92 19.83
N SER A 745 -31.38 -20.74 18.52
CA SER A 745 -30.31 -20.97 17.53
C SER A 745 -29.86 -19.64 16.93
N PHE A 746 -28.58 -19.57 16.55
CA PHE A 746 -27.94 -18.47 15.82
C PHE A 746 -27.29 -19.00 14.54
N ASP A 747 -27.33 -18.19 13.49
CA ASP A 747 -26.66 -18.48 12.21
C ASP A 747 -26.17 -17.18 11.55
N ASN A 748 -25.28 -17.28 10.57
CA ASN A 748 -24.80 -16.21 9.70
C ASN A 748 -24.36 -14.96 10.48
N LEU A 749 -23.55 -15.15 11.53
CA LEU A 749 -22.93 -14.02 12.22
C LEU A 749 -22.00 -13.34 11.23
N SER A 750 -22.26 -12.07 10.93
CA SER A 750 -21.45 -11.25 10.05
C SER A 750 -21.19 -9.90 10.71
N ILE A 751 -19.91 -9.58 10.90
CA ILE A 751 -19.45 -8.31 11.44
C ILE A 751 -18.65 -7.66 10.34
N SER A 752 -19.08 -6.48 9.91
CA SER A 752 -18.40 -5.64 8.94
C SER A 752 -18.21 -4.28 9.63
N ALA A 753 -17.23 -4.21 10.54
CA ALA A 753 -16.99 -3.05 11.38
C ALA A 753 -15.51 -2.69 11.53
N THR A 754 -15.23 -1.47 11.96
CA THR A 754 -13.88 -0.99 12.27
C THR A 754 -13.31 -1.80 13.44
N GLU A 755 -12.27 -2.59 13.21
CA GLU A 755 -11.54 -3.25 14.28
C GLU A 755 -10.84 -2.20 15.17
N VAL A 756 -10.97 -2.36 16.48
CA VAL A 756 -10.19 -1.60 17.47
C VAL A 756 -9.10 -2.51 17.97
N ILE A 757 -7.85 -2.19 17.62
CA ILE A 757 -6.66 -2.94 18.00
C ILE A 757 -6.48 -2.87 19.53
N GLY A 758 -7.16 -3.76 20.22
CA GLY A 758 -7.01 -4.06 21.64
C GLY A 758 -6.64 -5.52 21.77
N ARG A 759 -5.37 -5.84 21.46
CA ARG A 759 -4.84 -7.20 21.58
C ARG A 759 -5.09 -7.71 22.99
N GLY A 760 -5.70 -8.90 23.11
CA GLY A 760 -5.86 -9.61 24.39
C GLY A 760 -4.51 -9.94 25.05
N ALA A 761 -4.55 -10.59 26.22
CA ALA A 761 -3.37 -10.98 27.00
C ALA A 761 -2.26 -11.55 26.10
N GLN A 762 -1.07 -10.95 26.16
CA GLN A 762 0.08 -11.33 25.34
C GLN A 762 1.04 -12.15 26.18
N VAL A 763 1.48 -13.31 25.68
CA VAL A 763 2.58 -14.06 26.30
C VAL A 763 3.88 -13.32 25.97
N ASN A 764 4.48 -12.69 26.97
CA ASN A 764 5.77 -12.01 26.83
C ASN A 764 6.92 -12.94 27.21
N ARG A 765 8.05 -12.79 26.50
CA ARG A 765 9.31 -13.44 26.83
C ARG A 765 10.31 -12.46 27.42
N PHE A 766 10.76 -12.71 28.64
CA PHE A 766 11.87 -11.99 29.30
C PHE A 766 13.03 -12.95 29.52
N LEU A 767 14.25 -12.51 29.24
CA LEU A 767 15.49 -13.27 29.39
C LEU A 767 16.54 -12.37 30.06
N ASP A 768 17.25 -12.91 31.04
CA ASP A 768 18.44 -12.28 31.62
C ASP A 768 19.45 -13.36 32.01
N ASP A 769 20.58 -13.40 31.29
CA ASP A 769 21.72 -14.29 31.53
C ASP A 769 22.74 -13.65 32.49
N PHE A 770 22.50 -12.41 32.94
CA PHE A 770 23.37 -11.65 33.86
C PHE A 770 24.83 -11.49 33.38
N ASP A 771 25.10 -11.61 32.07
CA ASP A 771 26.42 -11.37 31.46
C ASP A 771 26.81 -9.87 31.47
N TRP A 772 25.94 -9.01 31.97
CA TRP A 772 26.11 -7.56 32.13
C TRP A 772 25.38 -7.08 33.41
N ASP A 773 25.60 -5.83 33.81
CA ASP A 773 24.93 -5.23 34.96
C ASP A 773 23.48 -4.81 34.63
N SER A 774 22.53 -5.73 34.79
CA SER A 774 21.09 -5.48 34.62
C SER A 774 20.43 -4.83 35.85
N SER A 775 21.18 -4.27 36.80
CA SER A 775 20.64 -3.77 38.07
C SER A 775 19.53 -2.73 37.95
N ALA A 776 19.49 -1.97 36.86
CA ALA A 776 18.44 -0.97 36.59
C ALA A 776 17.03 -1.59 36.37
N GLU A 777 16.95 -2.86 36.02
CA GLU A 777 15.69 -3.57 35.72
C GLU A 777 15.09 -4.25 36.96
N TYR A 778 15.81 -4.22 38.08
CA TYR A 778 15.40 -4.86 39.31
C TYR A 778 15.25 -3.86 40.46
N THR A 779 14.26 -4.14 41.30
CA THR A 779 14.12 -3.56 42.62
C THR A 779 14.68 -4.54 43.64
N GLN A 780 15.75 -4.13 44.33
CA GLN A 780 16.29 -4.84 45.49
C GLN A 780 15.37 -4.59 46.69
N SER A 781 14.29 -5.38 46.79
CA SER A 781 13.24 -5.18 47.80
C SER A 781 13.70 -5.60 49.19
N GLU A 782 14.56 -6.61 49.29
CA GLU A 782 15.26 -7.02 50.51
C GLU A 782 16.65 -7.60 50.16
N GLY A 783 17.62 -7.46 51.07
CA GLY A 783 19.02 -7.87 50.87
C GLY A 783 19.82 -6.97 49.92
N VAL A 784 21.13 -7.23 49.82
CA VAL A 784 22.05 -6.54 48.90
C VAL A 784 22.45 -7.49 47.79
N TRP A 785 22.35 -7.02 46.54
CA TRP A 785 22.64 -7.81 45.33
C TRP A 785 23.73 -7.17 44.48
N SER A 786 24.57 -8.02 43.86
CA SER A 786 25.67 -7.62 42.97
C SER A 786 25.59 -8.39 41.64
N TRP A 787 25.93 -7.73 40.54
CA TRP A 787 26.00 -8.34 39.20
C TRP A 787 27.47 -8.63 38.86
N ASP A 788 27.75 -9.87 38.52
CA ASP A 788 29.06 -10.34 38.10
C ASP A 788 29.04 -10.65 36.59
N GLY A 789 29.08 -9.59 35.78
CA GLY A 789 29.09 -9.69 34.32
C GLY A 789 30.35 -10.33 33.73
N VAL A 790 31.31 -10.77 34.55
CA VAL A 790 32.44 -11.61 34.09
C VAL A 790 32.05 -13.08 34.08
N ASN A 791 31.23 -13.50 35.04
CA ASN A 791 30.82 -14.90 35.21
C ASN A 791 29.36 -15.16 34.81
N GLY A 792 28.60 -14.14 34.38
CA GLY A 792 27.20 -14.29 33.98
C GLY A 792 26.29 -14.60 35.15
N THR A 793 26.46 -13.92 36.29
CA THR A 793 25.66 -14.25 37.50
C THR A 793 25.24 -13.02 38.28
N VAL A 794 24.08 -13.10 38.91
CA VAL A 794 23.68 -12.17 39.98
C VAL A 794 23.81 -12.86 41.34
N LYS A 795 24.38 -12.15 42.33
CA LYS A 795 24.73 -12.71 43.64
C LYS A 795 24.06 -11.94 44.77
N MET A 796 23.63 -12.66 45.78
CA MET A 796 23.16 -12.08 47.03
C MET A 796 24.33 -11.99 48.02
N GLU A 797 24.70 -10.76 48.40
CA GLU A 797 25.89 -10.43 49.19
C GLU A 797 25.58 -10.33 50.70
N ASP A 798 24.33 -10.03 51.06
CA ASP A 798 23.94 -9.80 52.46
C ASP A 798 23.57 -11.09 53.19
N THR A 799 24.48 -11.60 54.01
CA THR A 799 24.24 -12.84 54.78
C THR A 799 23.44 -12.66 56.08
N THR A 800 22.86 -11.48 56.34
CA THR A 800 22.19 -11.14 57.61
C THR A 800 20.67 -10.94 57.50
N VAL A 801 20.17 -10.72 56.28
CA VAL A 801 18.73 -10.61 55.98
C VAL A 801 18.39 -11.49 54.78
N ARG A 802 17.12 -11.78 54.56
CA ARG A 802 16.68 -12.48 53.35
C ARG A 802 16.82 -11.58 52.12
N GLY A 803 16.98 -12.18 50.94
CA GLY A 803 17.07 -11.50 49.67
C GLY A 803 15.78 -11.61 48.87
N ILE A 804 15.28 -10.47 48.39
CA ILE A 804 14.21 -10.39 47.37
C ILE A 804 14.69 -9.44 46.28
N LEU A 805 15.00 -9.99 45.11
CA LEU A 805 15.28 -9.22 43.90
C LEU A 805 14.09 -9.32 42.97
N GLN A 806 13.37 -8.22 42.75
CA GLN A 806 12.12 -8.23 41.98
C GLN A 806 12.31 -7.49 40.67
N LEU A 807 11.81 -8.01 39.56
CA LEU A 807 11.72 -7.22 38.32
C LEU A 807 10.83 -5.99 38.55
N ASN A 808 11.31 -4.82 38.14
CA ASN A 808 10.59 -3.55 38.31
C ASN A 808 9.64 -3.23 37.14
N SER A 809 9.54 -4.15 36.17
CA SER A 809 8.83 -3.99 34.90
C SER A 809 7.36 -4.44 34.95
N LEU A 810 7.07 -5.62 34.41
CA LEU A 810 5.74 -6.13 34.07
C LEU A 810 5.20 -7.13 35.11
N LYS A 811 3.87 -7.27 35.15
CA LYS A 811 3.18 -8.31 35.93
C LYS A 811 2.77 -9.46 35.01
N PHE A 812 2.95 -10.68 35.48
CA PHE A 812 2.72 -11.89 34.70
C PHE A 812 1.67 -12.78 35.37
N GLY A 813 0.88 -13.49 34.55
CA GLY A 813 -0.16 -14.46 34.92
C GLY A 813 0.15 -15.88 34.42
N THR A 814 -0.69 -16.46 33.56
CA THR A 814 -0.47 -17.82 33.04
C THR A 814 0.82 -17.92 32.22
N GLY A 815 1.67 -18.92 32.45
CA GLY A 815 2.90 -19.12 31.68
C GLY A 815 3.98 -19.95 32.39
N SER A 816 5.21 -19.87 31.90
CA SER A 816 6.37 -20.52 32.50
C SER A 816 7.40 -19.53 33.04
N TYR A 817 7.98 -19.84 34.20
CA TYR A 817 9.05 -19.07 34.85
C TYR A 817 10.21 -20.01 35.16
N GLU A 818 11.42 -19.68 34.75
CA GLU A 818 12.60 -20.56 34.79
C GLU A 818 13.83 -19.78 35.29
N VAL A 819 14.64 -20.40 36.15
CA VAL A 819 15.92 -19.83 36.60
C VAL A 819 16.87 -20.93 37.02
N ARG A 820 18.19 -20.68 36.92
CA ARG A 820 19.21 -21.51 37.56
C ARG A 820 19.66 -20.86 38.86
N ALA A 821 19.66 -21.65 39.94
CA ALA A 821 20.04 -21.20 41.27
C ALA A 821 21.15 -22.10 41.84
N LYS A 822 22.13 -21.47 42.50
CA LYS A 822 23.25 -22.14 43.18
C LYS A 822 23.37 -21.65 44.61
N ILE A 823 23.30 -22.56 45.57
CA ILE A 823 23.52 -22.25 46.99
C ILE A 823 25.03 -22.27 47.27
N THR A 824 25.58 -21.15 47.74
CA THR A 824 27.02 -21.02 48.04
C THR A 824 27.33 -20.94 49.54
N ASN A 825 26.33 -20.71 50.41
CA ASN A 825 26.55 -20.72 51.86
C ASN A 825 26.79 -22.13 52.42
N SER A 826 27.79 -22.24 53.30
CA SER A 826 28.16 -23.48 54.01
C SER A 826 27.37 -23.72 55.31
N ASP A 827 26.54 -22.79 55.77
CA ASP A 827 25.70 -22.96 56.98
C ASP A 827 24.78 -24.19 56.84
N PRO A 828 24.77 -25.13 57.80
CA PRO A 828 24.01 -26.37 57.68
C PRO A 828 22.48 -26.22 57.66
N VAL A 829 21.89 -25.11 58.12
CA VAL A 829 20.44 -24.99 58.37
C VAL A 829 19.78 -23.90 57.51
N GLY A 830 18.66 -24.24 56.86
CA GLY A 830 17.74 -23.25 56.26
C GLY A 830 18.21 -22.61 54.95
N ARG A 831 19.08 -23.29 54.19
CA ARG A 831 19.61 -22.80 52.90
C ARG A 831 18.57 -22.94 51.80
N GLU A 832 18.22 -21.81 51.18
CA GLU A 832 17.16 -21.75 50.18
C GLU A 832 17.48 -20.72 49.10
N ALA A 833 17.26 -21.09 47.84
CA ALA A 833 17.34 -20.20 46.68
C ALA A 833 16.26 -20.59 45.67
N GLY A 834 15.60 -19.62 45.02
CA GLY A 834 14.54 -19.94 44.09
C GLY A 834 13.90 -18.75 43.39
N ILE A 835 12.81 -19.04 42.67
CA ILE A 835 12.06 -18.06 41.89
C ILE A 835 10.75 -17.72 42.58
N LEU A 836 10.45 -16.42 42.62
CA LEU A 836 9.20 -15.84 43.06
C LEU A 836 8.33 -15.51 41.85
N PHE A 837 7.04 -15.77 41.95
CA PHE A 837 6.07 -15.42 40.91
C PHE A 837 4.76 -14.95 41.55
N CYS A 838 3.98 -14.19 40.77
CA CYS A 838 2.76 -13.52 41.25
C CYS A 838 3.00 -12.60 42.46
N ILE A 839 4.12 -11.89 42.51
CA ILE A 839 4.44 -10.95 43.59
C ILE A 839 3.51 -9.74 43.47
N SER A 840 2.62 -9.57 44.46
CA SER A 840 1.82 -8.34 44.59
C SER A 840 2.56 -7.29 45.42
N ASP A 841 3.22 -7.75 46.49
CA ASP A 841 4.09 -6.98 47.37
C ASP A 841 4.98 -7.97 48.17
N THR A 842 5.85 -7.46 49.05
CA THR A 842 6.77 -8.29 49.84
C THR A 842 6.07 -9.22 50.85
N ASN A 843 4.75 -9.14 51.02
CA ASN A 843 3.94 -9.96 51.91
C ASN A 843 3.02 -10.97 51.18
N ASN A 844 2.90 -10.88 49.85
CA ASN A 844 1.92 -11.63 49.05
C ASN A 844 2.55 -12.16 47.74
N MET A 845 2.88 -13.45 47.68
CA MET A 845 3.62 -14.09 46.57
C MET A 845 3.58 -15.63 46.62
N TYR A 846 3.95 -16.27 45.51
CA TYR A 846 4.38 -17.68 45.49
C TYR A 846 5.91 -17.80 45.39
N LEU A 847 6.45 -18.91 45.89
CA LEU A 847 7.88 -19.25 45.83
C LEU A 847 8.06 -20.72 45.46
N ALA A 848 8.84 -20.99 44.41
CA ALA A 848 9.39 -22.31 44.14
C ALA A 848 10.91 -22.28 44.38
N ASN A 849 11.41 -23.10 45.29
CA ASN A 849 12.82 -23.06 45.69
C ASN A 849 13.47 -24.43 45.84
N ILE A 850 14.79 -24.44 45.64
CA ILE A 850 15.66 -25.50 46.14
C ILE A 850 15.95 -25.24 47.61
N TYR A 851 15.87 -26.29 48.41
CA TYR A 851 16.05 -26.25 49.86
C TYR A 851 17.06 -27.32 50.27
N LEU A 852 18.06 -26.92 51.06
CA LEU A 852 19.10 -27.82 51.56
C LEU A 852 19.28 -27.67 53.08
N ASP A 853 18.85 -28.67 53.84
CA ASP A 853 19.06 -28.75 55.29
C ASP A 853 19.82 -30.02 55.62
N SER A 854 20.97 -29.89 56.28
CA SER A 854 21.72 -31.03 56.83
C SER A 854 21.92 -32.19 55.83
N SER A 855 22.20 -31.86 54.56
CA SER A 855 22.38 -32.77 53.41
C SER A 855 21.10 -33.41 52.83
N ILE A 856 19.91 -32.98 53.26
CA ILE A 856 18.63 -33.36 52.68
C ILE A 856 18.20 -32.27 51.69
N GLY A 857 18.31 -32.58 50.40
CA GLY A 857 17.81 -31.73 49.33
C GLY A 857 16.32 -31.97 49.06
N LYS A 858 15.58 -30.89 48.83
CA LYS A 858 14.21 -30.94 48.33
C LYS A 858 13.90 -29.70 47.48
N VAL A 859 12.96 -29.85 46.55
CA VAL A 859 12.26 -28.72 45.93
C VAL A 859 10.99 -28.47 46.74
N VAL A 860 10.68 -27.21 47.00
CA VAL A 860 9.52 -26.83 47.81
C VAL A 860 8.74 -25.73 47.10
N LEU A 861 7.41 -25.83 47.17
CA LEU A 861 6.48 -24.80 46.73
C LEU A 861 5.81 -24.18 47.96
N TRP A 862 5.89 -22.86 48.08
CA TRP A 862 5.31 -22.08 49.17
C TRP A 862 4.37 -21.01 48.64
N LYS A 863 3.48 -20.56 49.52
CA LYS A 863 2.78 -19.28 49.36
C LYS A 863 2.97 -18.39 50.58
N ARG A 864 2.98 -17.08 50.35
CA ARG A 864 2.97 -16.07 51.41
C ARG A 864 1.71 -15.24 51.29
N VAL A 865 0.94 -15.10 52.35
CA VAL A 865 -0.26 -14.26 52.40
C VAL A 865 -0.21 -13.40 53.65
N GLY A 866 -0.30 -12.08 53.49
CA GLY A 866 -0.22 -11.14 54.62
C GLY A 866 1.05 -11.30 55.46
N GLY A 867 2.16 -11.69 54.83
CA GLY A 867 3.46 -11.88 55.48
C GLY A 867 3.70 -13.27 56.05
N THR A 868 2.68 -14.14 56.11
CA THR A 868 2.77 -15.49 56.67
C THR A 868 3.05 -16.53 55.57
N TRP A 869 4.11 -17.33 55.74
CA TRP A 869 4.47 -18.41 54.81
C TRP A 869 3.72 -19.72 55.12
N SER A 870 3.27 -20.40 54.07
CA SER A 870 2.62 -21.73 54.14
C SER A 870 3.20 -22.64 53.06
N GLN A 871 3.65 -23.83 53.45
CA GLN A 871 4.14 -24.84 52.49
C GLN A 871 2.96 -25.46 51.74
N LEU A 872 3.00 -25.47 50.42
CA LEU A 872 1.98 -26.11 49.59
C LEU A 872 2.33 -27.56 49.25
N ALA A 873 3.60 -27.80 48.90
CA ALA A 873 4.11 -29.12 48.55
C ALA A 873 5.65 -29.17 48.64
N ALA A 874 6.22 -30.37 48.73
CA ALA A 874 7.66 -30.61 48.70
C ALA A 874 7.99 -31.95 48.03
N ALA A 875 9.11 -32.02 47.32
CA ALA A 875 9.61 -33.22 46.67
C ALA A 875 11.11 -33.41 46.94
N ALA A 876 11.53 -34.58 47.41
CA ALA A 876 12.94 -34.87 47.69
C ALA A 876 13.78 -34.88 46.40
N ARG A 877 14.95 -34.21 46.41
CA ARG A 877 15.90 -34.14 45.28
C ARG A 877 17.33 -34.10 45.80
N THR A 878 18.28 -34.57 45.00
CA THR A 878 19.71 -34.44 45.36
C THR A 878 20.17 -33.02 45.05
N ILE A 879 20.62 -32.29 46.07
CA ILE A 879 21.12 -30.91 45.96
C ILE A 879 22.45 -30.83 46.74
N ASN A 880 23.50 -30.35 46.08
CA ASN A 880 24.83 -30.15 46.61
C ASN A 880 25.17 -28.65 46.68
N LEU A 881 26.09 -28.29 47.57
CA LEU A 881 26.62 -26.92 47.64
C LEU A 881 27.50 -26.62 46.43
N GLY A 882 27.41 -25.39 45.92
CA GLY A 882 28.25 -24.89 44.83
C GLY A 882 27.85 -25.38 43.43
N GLU A 883 26.74 -26.11 43.29
CA GLU A 883 26.20 -26.55 42.00
C GLU A 883 24.96 -25.73 41.60
N PHE A 884 24.83 -25.44 40.31
CA PHE A 884 23.62 -24.83 39.75
C PHE A 884 22.54 -25.88 39.50
N TYR A 885 21.32 -25.56 39.88
CA TYR A 885 20.12 -26.35 39.59
C TYR A 885 19.08 -25.49 38.90
N LYS A 886 18.38 -26.07 37.92
CA LYS A 886 17.32 -25.38 37.20
C LYS A 886 15.98 -25.61 37.89
N LEU A 887 15.23 -24.53 38.11
CA LEU A 887 13.85 -24.59 38.55
C LEU A 887 12.98 -24.00 37.45
N LYS A 888 11.97 -24.76 37.02
CA LYS A 888 10.95 -24.27 36.09
C LYS A 888 9.57 -24.42 36.72
N VAL A 889 8.76 -23.37 36.67
CA VAL A 889 7.38 -23.34 37.13
C VAL A 889 6.49 -23.10 35.94
N ASN A 890 5.54 -23.99 35.67
CA ASN A 890 4.41 -23.73 34.78
C ASN A 890 3.20 -23.40 35.65
N PHE A 891 2.62 -22.21 35.44
CA PHE A 891 1.47 -21.72 36.18
C PHE A 891 0.32 -21.43 35.24
N ASP A 892 -0.86 -21.96 35.53
CA ASP A 892 -2.11 -21.60 34.87
C ASP A 892 -2.97 -20.81 35.86
N SER A 893 -3.06 -19.50 35.65
CA SER A 893 -3.80 -18.59 36.52
C SER A 893 -5.31 -18.79 36.47
N SER A 894 -5.83 -19.40 35.39
CA SER A 894 -7.27 -19.63 35.20
C SER A 894 -7.78 -20.80 36.05
N THR A 895 -6.95 -21.83 36.21
CA THR A 895 -7.26 -23.03 37.00
C THR A 895 -6.58 -23.03 38.38
N GLY A 896 -5.55 -22.20 38.55
CA GLY A 896 -4.65 -22.21 39.71
C GLY A 896 -3.64 -23.35 39.69
N GLN A 897 -3.48 -24.07 38.58
CA GLN A 897 -2.55 -25.19 38.47
C GLN A 897 -1.10 -24.70 38.47
N ILE A 898 -0.27 -25.25 39.36
CA ILE A 898 1.16 -24.96 39.51
C ILE A 898 1.94 -26.27 39.39
N ASP A 899 2.77 -26.38 38.35
CA ASP A 899 3.65 -27.50 38.10
C ASP A 899 5.12 -27.04 38.19
N VAL A 900 5.90 -27.66 39.08
CA VAL A 900 7.32 -27.34 39.29
C VAL A 900 8.19 -28.49 38.80
N TYR A 901 9.19 -28.17 37.99
CA TYR A 901 10.16 -29.08 37.43
C TYR A 901 11.56 -28.78 38.00
N PHE A 902 12.35 -29.83 38.17
CA PHE A 902 13.73 -29.75 38.65
C PHE A 902 14.69 -30.23 37.56
N ASN A 903 15.69 -29.42 37.23
CA ASN A 903 16.60 -29.65 36.10
C ASN A 903 15.82 -29.91 34.79
N ASP A 904 16.16 -30.96 34.07
CA ASP A 904 15.56 -31.34 32.79
C ASP A 904 14.55 -32.49 32.94
N GLU A 905 13.96 -32.64 34.13
CA GLU A 905 12.85 -33.58 34.34
C GLU A 905 11.68 -33.25 33.42
N THR A 906 11.16 -34.25 32.70
CA THR A 906 10.02 -34.07 31.77
C THR A 906 8.66 -34.19 32.47
N THR A 907 8.64 -34.70 33.71
CA THR A 907 7.47 -34.77 34.59
C THR A 907 7.66 -33.84 35.77
N PRO A 908 6.65 -33.05 36.17
CA PRO A 908 6.79 -32.14 37.29
C PRO A 908 7.07 -32.90 38.59
N CYS A 909 8.02 -32.40 39.38
CA CYS A 909 8.33 -32.92 40.71
C CYS A 909 7.25 -32.56 41.74
N ILE A 910 6.51 -31.48 41.49
CA ILE A 910 5.38 -30.99 42.28
C ILE A 910 4.28 -30.57 41.31
N THR A 911 3.05 -31.02 41.56
CA THR A 911 1.82 -30.59 40.87
C THR A 911 0.82 -30.19 41.95
N LYS A 912 0.34 -28.95 41.93
CA LYS A 912 -0.56 -28.42 42.97
C LYS A 912 -1.50 -27.37 42.42
N THR A 913 -2.76 -27.39 42.86
CA THR A 913 -3.73 -26.34 42.56
C THR A 913 -3.82 -25.35 43.72
N ASP A 914 -3.61 -24.06 43.46
CA ASP A 914 -3.81 -22.97 44.41
C ASP A 914 -4.21 -21.67 43.67
N THR A 915 -5.38 -21.12 43.99
CA THR A 915 -5.96 -19.94 43.32
C THR A 915 -5.77 -18.65 44.12
N THR A 916 -4.84 -18.61 45.08
CA THR A 916 -4.66 -17.45 45.98
C THR A 916 -4.21 -16.20 45.21
N PHE A 917 -3.31 -16.35 44.24
CA PHE A 917 -2.84 -15.26 43.37
C PHE A 917 -3.01 -15.63 41.91
N SER A 918 -3.41 -14.66 41.09
CA SER A 918 -3.64 -14.84 39.64
C SER A 918 -2.60 -14.16 38.77
N ASN A 919 -1.89 -13.15 39.29
CA ASN A 919 -0.80 -12.46 38.60
C ASN A 919 0.07 -11.64 39.56
N GLY A 920 1.21 -11.15 39.08
CA GLY A 920 2.09 -10.23 39.80
C GLY A 920 3.50 -10.22 39.21
N TYR A 921 4.42 -9.51 39.86
CA TYR A 921 5.83 -9.47 39.43
C TYR A 921 6.53 -10.83 39.63
N VAL A 922 7.66 -10.99 38.96
CA VAL A 922 8.57 -12.15 39.08
C VAL A 922 9.87 -11.67 39.72
N GLY A 923 10.52 -12.55 40.47
CA GLY A 923 11.76 -12.21 41.16
C GLY A 923 12.53 -13.42 41.66
N LEU A 924 13.63 -13.15 42.36
CA LEU A 924 14.53 -14.14 42.93
C LEU A 924 14.46 -14.08 44.46
N TRP A 925 14.55 -15.24 45.09
CA TRP A 925 14.45 -15.40 46.53
C TRP A 925 15.67 -16.09 47.12
N VAL A 926 16.09 -15.58 48.27
CA VAL A 926 17.15 -16.13 49.09
C VAL A 926 16.78 -16.00 50.57
N ASN A 927 16.93 -17.05 51.38
CA ASN A 927 16.64 -16.97 52.82
C ASN A 927 17.77 -16.30 53.64
N VAL A 928 17.48 -15.90 54.89
CA VAL A 928 18.26 -15.03 55.82
C VAL A 928 19.74 -15.42 56.04
N ALA A 929 20.16 -16.61 55.64
CA ALA A 929 21.55 -17.06 55.67
C ALA A 929 21.96 -17.66 54.31
N GLY A 930 21.76 -16.94 53.20
CA GLY A 930 21.85 -17.51 51.86
C GLY A 930 22.78 -16.75 50.92
N ALA A 931 24.09 -16.90 51.02
CA ALA A 931 24.89 -16.66 49.82
C ALA A 931 24.37 -17.61 48.72
N ALA A 932 23.85 -17.04 47.64
CA ALA A 932 23.35 -17.75 46.48
C ALA A 932 23.63 -16.94 45.22
N GLU A 933 23.82 -17.65 44.12
CA GLU A 933 24.04 -17.07 42.79
C GLU A 933 22.95 -17.57 41.85
N PHE A 934 22.52 -16.70 40.94
CA PHE A 934 21.52 -17.01 39.93
C PHE A 934 22.06 -16.71 38.54
N ASP A 935 21.53 -17.46 37.58
CA ASP A 935 21.90 -17.47 36.16
C ASP A 935 20.65 -17.84 35.34
N ASP A 936 20.62 -17.47 34.06
CA ASP A 936 19.60 -17.84 33.08
C ASP A 936 18.15 -17.63 33.57
N LEU A 937 17.75 -16.41 33.94
CA LEU A 937 16.35 -16.10 34.26
C LEU A 937 15.54 -15.99 32.96
N GLU A 938 14.53 -16.85 32.82
CA GLU A 938 13.62 -16.87 31.68
C GLU A 938 12.14 -16.82 32.13
N ILE A 939 11.36 -15.94 31.53
CA ILE A 939 9.92 -15.83 31.73
C ILE A 939 9.26 -15.93 30.37
N ASN A 940 8.31 -16.84 30.21
CA ASN A 940 7.42 -16.95 29.05
C ASN A 940 5.98 -16.97 29.58
N ALA A 941 5.41 -15.80 29.87
CA ALA A 941 4.13 -15.72 30.56
C ALA A 941 3.25 -14.56 30.08
N GLU A 942 1.93 -14.74 30.21
CA GLU A 942 0.91 -13.74 29.90
C GLU A 942 1.14 -12.48 30.72
N GLU A 943 1.42 -11.36 30.05
CA GLU A 943 1.46 -10.04 30.67
C GLU A 943 0.04 -9.59 31.03
N VAL A 944 -0.14 -9.15 32.28
CA VAL A 944 -1.38 -8.55 32.75
C VAL A 944 -1.23 -7.03 32.75
N THR A 945 -1.67 -6.40 31.65
CA THR A 945 -1.58 -4.94 31.51
C THR A 945 -2.61 -4.23 32.38
N SER A 946 -2.15 -3.45 33.36
CA SER A 946 -2.93 -2.34 33.89
C SER A 946 -2.73 -1.13 32.98
N SER A 947 -3.64 -0.94 32.01
CA SER A 947 -3.87 0.30 31.28
C SER A 947 -2.61 1.11 30.91
N GLY A 948 -1.95 0.74 29.82
CA GLY A 948 -0.88 1.54 29.23
C GLY A 948 -0.06 0.72 28.26
N ASN A 949 -0.16 1.04 26.97
CA ASN A 949 0.69 0.64 25.86
C ASN A 949 1.76 -0.43 26.18
N SER A 950 1.42 -1.72 26.02
CA SER A 950 2.43 -2.78 26.03
C SER A 950 2.67 -3.31 24.64
N CYS A 951 3.97 -3.29 24.32
CA CYS A 951 4.65 -3.86 23.19
C CYS A 951 4.64 -5.39 23.28
N VAL A 952 4.47 -6.06 22.14
CA VAL A 952 4.89 -7.45 22.00
C VAL A 952 6.41 -7.47 21.95
N ILE A 953 7.08 -7.92 23.02
CA ILE A 953 8.50 -8.30 22.97
C ILE A 953 8.57 -9.70 22.37
N LEU A 954 8.76 -9.78 21.06
CA LEU A 954 9.19 -11.01 20.40
C LEU A 954 10.66 -10.85 20.03
N GLY A 955 11.48 -11.59 20.75
CA GLY A 955 12.93 -11.44 20.74
C GLY A 955 13.36 -10.94 22.10
N GLY A 956 13.71 -11.87 22.99
CA GLY A 956 14.32 -11.51 24.27
C GLY A 956 15.53 -10.62 24.00
N ILE A 957 15.62 -9.54 24.75
CA ILE A 957 16.77 -8.68 24.74
C ILE A 957 17.90 -9.52 25.34
N ASN A 958 18.85 -9.99 24.53
CA ASN A 958 20.14 -10.38 25.07
C ASN A 958 20.80 -9.06 25.46
N HIS A 959 20.60 -8.65 26.70
CA HIS A 959 21.30 -7.50 27.23
C HIS A 959 22.77 -7.93 27.41
N GLY A 960 23.64 -7.52 26.50
CA GLY A 960 25.04 -7.99 26.48
C GLY A 960 25.94 -7.01 25.74
N GLY A 961 26.05 -5.78 26.24
CA GLY A 961 26.95 -4.75 25.72
C GLY A 961 28.33 -4.79 26.38
N LYS A 962 29.41 -4.90 25.58
CA LYS A 962 30.81 -4.97 26.04
C LYS A 962 31.56 -3.67 25.73
N SER A 963 31.77 -2.75 26.67
CA SER A 963 32.43 -1.45 26.36
C SER A 963 33.81 -1.61 25.67
N PHE A 964 33.96 -1.08 24.45
CA PHE A 964 35.25 -0.76 23.85
C PHE A 964 35.35 0.78 23.77
N SER A 965 36.10 1.37 24.69
CA SER A 965 36.46 2.79 24.68
C SER A 965 37.01 3.20 23.28
N PRO A 966 36.53 4.28 22.63
CA PRO A 966 35.80 5.42 23.20
C PRO A 966 34.29 5.45 22.94
N TYR A 967 33.64 4.32 22.62
CA TYR A 967 32.27 4.31 22.10
C TYR A 967 31.26 3.65 23.05
N GLU A 968 30.11 4.29 23.26
CA GLU A 968 28.93 3.65 23.85
C GLU A 968 28.10 3.01 22.73
N TYR A 969 27.62 1.78 22.94
CA TYR A 969 26.81 1.10 21.95
C TYR A 969 25.68 0.25 22.53
N VAL A 970 24.57 0.18 21.79
CA VAL A 970 23.53 -0.83 21.97
C VAL A 970 23.74 -1.89 20.90
N GLN A 971 23.91 -3.15 21.29
CA GLN A 971 24.19 -4.25 20.37
C GLN A 971 23.16 -5.38 20.44
N TYR A 972 22.73 -5.87 19.29
CA TYR A 972 22.00 -7.13 19.15
C TYR A 972 22.90 -8.16 18.46
N ARG A 973 23.13 -9.29 19.13
CA ARG A 973 24.00 -10.37 18.65
C ARG A 973 23.19 -11.60 18.31
N ILE A 974 23.46 -12.17 17.14
CA ILE A 974 22.88 -13.45 16.73
C ILE A 974 23.98 -14.42 16.33
N PHE A 975 23.96 -15.61 16.94
CA PHE A 975 24.92 -16.67 16.62
C PHE A 975 24.52 -17.37 15.31
N LYS A 976 25.52 -17.66 14.47
CA LYS A 976 25.33 -18.12 13.08
C LYS A 976 24.71 -19.53 12.98
N ASP A 977 24.69 -20.30 14.08
CA ASP A 977 23.99 -21.59 14.19
C ASP A 977 22.45 -21.45 14.30
N LYS A 978 21.94 -20.23 14.54
CA LYS A 978 20.51 -19.93 14.67
C LYS A 978 19.87 -19.33 13.42
N ILE A 979 20.65 -19.06 12.38
CA ILE A 979 20.18 -18.40 11.16
C ILE A 979 20.64 -19.23 9.94
N PRO A 980 19.76 -19.69 9.04
CA PRO A 980 20.16 -20.38 7.81
C PRO A 980 21.01 -19.52 6.88
N SER A 981 21.88 -20.11 6.05
CA SER A 981 22.52 -19.39 4.93
C SER A 981 21.44 -18.74 4.04
N GLY A 982 21.63 -17.48 3.65
CA GLY A 982 20.60 -16.70 2.97
C GLY A 982 20.86 -15.20 2.98
N ARG A 983 20.02 -14.43 2.29
CA ARG A 983 20.02 -12.96 2.30
C ARG A 983 19.09 -12.45 3.38
N TYR A 984 19.48 -11.37 4.05
CA TYR A 984 18.75 -10.79 5.18
C TYR A 984 18.71 -9.25 5.11
N LEU A 985 17.63 -8.64 5.59
CA LEU A 985 17.57 -7.23 5.97
C LEU A 985 17.76 -7.10 7.47
N ALA A 986 18.68 -6.24 7.86
CA ALA A 986 18.83 -5.76 9.21
C ALA A 986 18.15 -4.41 9.37
N VAL A 987 17.28 -4.28 10.35
CA VAL A 987 16.53 -3.07 10.65
C VAL A 987 16.85 -2.63 12.08
N ALA A 988 17.04 -1.34 12.30
CA ALA A 988 17.13 -0.74 13.63
C ALA A 988 16.24 0.51 13.67
N ARG A 989 15.39 0.65 14.68
CA ARG A 989 14.61 1.86 14.91
C ARG A 989 15.24 2.65 16.04
N ILE A 990 15.60 3.90 15.78
CA ILE A 990 16.38 4.74 16.72
C ILE A 990 15.81 6.15 16.83
N LYS A 991 16.03 6.82 17.96
CA LYS A 991 15.70 8.23 18.21
C LYS A 991 16.83 8.91 18.97
N LYS A 992 17.12 10.17 18.66
CA LYS A 992 18.05 11.01 19.43
C LYS A 992 17.27 11.87 20.42
N THR A 993 17.84 12.18 21.58
CA THR A 993 17.19 13.09 22.55
C THR A 993 17.57 14.57 22.34
N ILE A 994 18.65 14.87 21.60
CA ILE A 994 19.18 16.23 21.40
C ILE A 994 19.67 16.42 19.94
N SER A 995 19.48 17.61 19.37
CA SER A 995 19.93 18.01 18.01
C SER A 995 21.44 18.26 17.95
N GLY A 996 22.05 18.05 16.78
CA GLY A 996 23.45 18.43 16.52
C GLY A 996 24.52 17.37 16.80
N PHE A 997 24.14 16.12 17.11
CA PHE A 997 25.08 15.01 17.33
C PHE A 997 24.91 13.88 16.31
N THR A 998 26.00 13.13 16.09
CA THR A 998 26.06 12.01 15.14
C THR A 998 25.88 10.69 15.86
N ALA A 999 24.94 9.86 15.40
CA ALA A 999 24.83 8.46 15.78
C ALA A 999 25.17 7.59 14.56
N TYR A 1000 25.74 6.41 14.80
CA TYR A 1000 26.10 5.47 13.76
C TYR A 1000 25.35 4.17 13.96
N VAL A 1001 24.95 3.53 12.85
CA VAL A 1001 24.45 2.16 12.88
C VAL A 1001 25.38 1.28 12.07
N SER A 1002 25.81 0.19 12.68
CA SER A 1002 26.80 -0.75 12.17
C SER A 1002 26.24 -2.17 12.19
N THR A 1003 26.63 -2.96 11.19
CA THR A 1003 26.31 -4.39 11.10
C THR A 1003 27.61 -5.13 10.83
N TYR A 1004 28.00 -6.05 11.70
CA TYR A 1004 29.22 -6.82 11.56
C TYR A 1004 28.88 -8.29 11.32
N LEU A 1005 29.53 -8.89 10.34
CA LEU A 1005 29.56 -10.32 10.11
C LEU A 1005 30.94 -10.81 10.53
N TYR A 1006 30.98 -11.66 11.55
CA TYR A 1006 32.21 -12.28 12.03
C TYR A 1006 32.28 -13.71 11.54
N ASP A 1007 33.32 -14.04 10.77
CA ASP A 1007 33.69 -15.40 10.40
C ASP A 1007 35.02 -15.77 11.06
N THR A 1008 35.07 -16.88 11.79
CA THR A 1008 36.07 -17.07 12.85
C THR A 1008 37.39 -17.71 12.42
N ASP A 1009 37.64 -17.92 11.14
CA ASP A 1009 38.92 -18.48 10.68
C ASP A 1009 40.02 -17.44 10.41
N LEU A 1010 39.74 -16.14 10.52
CA LEU A 1010 40.73 -15.07 10.33
C LEU A 1010 40.52 -13.96 11.39
N ASP A 1011 41.45 -13.88 12.35
CA ASP A 1011 41.77 -12.72 13.20
C ASP A 1011 40.73 -11.59 13.22
N ASN A 1012 39.69 -11.66 14.06
CA ASN A 1012 38.85 -10.53 14.52
C ASN A 1012 38.52 -9.42 13.48
N THR A 1013 38.52 -9.72 12.20
CA THR A 1013 38.43 -8.77 11.11
C THR A 1013 37.10 -9.02 10.43
N PRO A 1014 36.20 -8.03 10.39
CA PRO A 1014 34.92 -8.20 9.73
C PRO A 1014 35.17 -8.60 8.27
N ALA A 1015 34.67 -9.77 7.88
CA ALA A 1015 34.79 -10.26 6.52
C ALA A 1015 33.74 -9.58 5.64
N PHE A 1016 33.97 -8.32 5.28
CA PHE A 1016 33.47 -7.68 4.05
C PHE A 1016 34.36 -6.46 3.71
N ASP A 1017 34.65 -6.36 2.43
CA ASP A 1017 35.58 -5.48 1.71
C ASP A 1017 35.63 -3.99 2.15
N GLY A 1018 36.82 -3.55 2.56
CA GLY A 1018 37.47 -2.33 2.07
C GLY A 1018 36.94 -0.92 2.38
N ALA A 1019 35.63 -0.65 2.48
CA ALA A 1019 35.13 0.73 2.43
C ALA A 1019 33.86 1.06 3.25
N GLY A 1020 33.25 0.11 3.95
CA GLY A 1020 31.88 0.26 4.49
C GLY A 1020 31.74 0.45 6.01
N LYS A 1021 32.66 1.16 6.68
CA LYS A 1021 32.54 1.42 8.12
C LYS A 1021 31.65 2.65 8.36
N PHE A 1022 30.49 2.41 8.97
CA PHE A 1022 29.51 3.39 9.44
C PHE A 1022 28.64 4.08 8.37
N LYS A 1023 27.31 3.94 8.46
CA LYS A 1023 26.40 4.88 7.79
C LYS A 1023 26.16 6.05 8.72
N HIS A 1024 26.56 7.23 8.26
CA HIS A 1024 26.38 8.49 8.97
C HIS A 1024 24.90 8.86 9.02
N ILE A 1025 24.33 9.05 10.22
CA ILE A 1025 22.99 9.62 10.39
C ILE A 1025 23.16 11.07 10.88
N SER A 1026 23.27 11.99 9.93
CA SER A 1026 23.35 13.44 10.18
C SER A 1026 21.98 14.10 10.39
N SER A 1027 20.87 13.38 10.20
CA SER A 1027 19.53 13.95 10.37
C SER A 1027 19.16 14.15 11.85
N ASP A 1028 18.49 15.27 12.13
CA ASP A 1028 17.93 15.63 13.43
C ASP A 1028 16.66 14.81 13.73
N ILE A 1029 16.81 13.49 13.96
CA ILE A 1029 15.74 12.59 14.44
C ILE A 1029 15.45 12.79 15.95
N THR A 1030 15.31 14.04 16.37
CA THR A 1030 15.25 14.46 17.77
C THR A 1030 13.85 14.37 18.37
N SER A 1031 12.81 14.47 17.53
CA SER A 1031 11.40 14.41 17.93
C SER A 1031 10.73 13.08 17.61
N THR A 1032 11.16 12.39 16.54
CA THR A 1032 10.57 11.14 16.03
C THR A 1032 11.61 10.03 15.88
N TYR A 1033 11.16 8.77 15.94
CA TYR A 1033 12.02 7.61 15.65
C TYR A 1033 12.29 7.50 14.14
N GLY A 1034 13.53 7.24 13.75
CA GLY A 1034 13.96 6.92 12.40
C GLY A 1034 14.34 5.45 12.25
N TYR A 1035 14.28 4.93 11.03
CA TYR A 1035 14.64 3.55 10.69
C TYR A 1035 15.95 3.51 9.94
N PHE A 1036 16.81 2.59 10.36
CA PHE A 1036 18.00 2.17 9.64
C PHE A 1036 17.73 0.78 9.08
N ILE A 1037 17.88 0.60 7.77
CA ILE A 1037 17.70 -0.68 7.09
C ILE A 1037 18.97 -0.98 6.29
N ARG A 1038 19.50 -2.19 6.41
CA ARG A 1038 20.69 -2.65 5.69
C ARG A 1038 20.54 -4.10 5.24
N PRO A 1039 20.59 -4.38 3.92
CA PRO A 1039 20.72 -5.74 3.43
C PRO A 1039 22.12 -6.31 3.69
N PHE A 1040 22.20 -7.62 3.93
CA PHE A 1040 23.45 -8.39 3.92
C PHE A 1040 23.18 -9.85 3.52
N GLU A 1041 24.24 -10.57 3.18
CA GLU A 1041 24.18 -11.98 2.78
C GLU A 1041 25.02 -12.83 3.74
N LYS A 1042 24.46 -13.98 4.16
CA LYS A 1042 25.16 -14.99 4.96
C LYS A 1042 25.59 -16.15 4.05
N THR A 1043 26.91 -16.31 3.92
CA THR A 1043 27.54 -17.46 3.25
C THR A 1043 28.27 -18.34 4.29
N GLY A 1044 28.13 -19.67 4.19
CA GLY A 1044 28.87 -20.68 4.98
C GLY A 1044 28.38 -20.94 6.41
N ASP A 1045 28.71 -22.12 6.97
CA ASP A 1045 28.20 -22.65 8.25
C ASP A 1045 29.34 -23.05 9.22
N SER A 1046 30.12 -22.07 9.69
CA SER A 1046 31.01 -22.31 10.83
C SER A 1046 30.25 -22.08 12.15
N PRO A 1047 30.30 -23.02 13.12
CA PRO A 1047 29.55 -22.93 14.38
C PRO A 1047 30.01 -21.81 15.33
N SER A 1048 31.13 -21.14 15.05
CA SER A 1048 31.68 -20.05 15.88
C SER A 1048 31.45 -18.64 15.33
N SER A 1049 30.76 -18.52 14.19
CA SER A 1049 30.54 -17.25 13.51
C SER A 1049 29.29 -16.53 14.05
N ARG A 1050 29.20 -15.19 13.93
CA ARG A 1050 28.11 -14.37 14.51
C ARG A 1050 27.78 -13.11 13.70
N ILE A 1051 26.57 -12.60 13.88
CA ILE A 1051 26.11 -11.31 13.34
C ILE A 1051 25.89 -10.34 14.51
N ASP A 1052 26.45 -9.16 14.40
CA ASP A 1052 26.45 -8.13 15.44
C ASP A 1052 25.85 -6.84 14.86
N PHE A 1053 24.69 -6.41 15.34
CA PHE A 1053 24.07 -5.11 15.04
C PHE A 1053 24.43 -4.14 16.15
N ALA A 1054 24.96 -2.97 15.84
CA ALA A 1054 25.32 -1.99 16.85
C ALA A 1054 24.87 -0.58 16.47
N VAL A 1055 24.26 0.12 17.42
CA VAL A 1055 24.09 1.57 17.36
C VAL A 1055 25.18 2.18 18.23
N VAL A 1056 26.03 3.01 17.63
CA VAL A 1056 27.20 3.60 18.28
C VAL A 1056 27.02 5.10 18.41
N ASP A 1057 27.30 5.62 19.60
CA ASP A 1057 27.45 7.05 19.85
C ASP A 1057 28.93 7.42 20.04
N GLU A 1058 29.34 8.52 19.44
CA GLU A 1058 30.71 9.05 19.50
C GLU A 1058 30.87 10.25 20.44
N ASN A 1059 29.78 10.86 20.94
CA ASN A 1059 29.88 12.14 21.65
C ASN A 1059 29.05 12.24 22.96
N MET A 1060 28.68 11.11 23.58
CA MET A 1060 27.97 11.03 24.87
C MET A 1060 26.59 11.73 24.88
N GLY A 1061 25.81 11.54 23.80
CA GLY A 1061 24.39 11.90 23.73
C GLY A 1061 23.49 10.66 23.85
N THR A 1062 22.30 10.80 24.45
CA THR A 1062 21.38 9.66 24.58
C THR A 1062 20.76 9.29 23.22
N VAL A 1063 21.05 8.08 22.75
CA VAL A 1063 20.36 7.45 21.62
C VAL A 1063 19.43 6.37 22.17
N ILE A 1064 18.15 6.50 21.87
CA ILE A 1064 17.14 5.49 22.21
C ILE A 1064 17.06 4.53 21.03
N VAL A 1065 17.28 3.24 21.29
CA VAL A 1065 17.02 2.17 20.32
C VAL A 1065 15.70 1.51 20.73
N ASP A 1066 14.73 1.52 19.82
CA ASP A 1066 13.43 0.89 20.06
C ASP A 1066 13.50 -0.62 19.78
N TYR A 1067 14.01 -1.00 18.60
CA TYR A 1067 14.21 -2.42 18.28
C TYR A 1067 15.28 -2.62 17.20
N PHE A 1068 15.80 -3.85 17.17
CA PHE A 1068 16.47 -4.43 16.01
C PHE A 1068 15.60 -5.53 15.41
N LEU A 1069 15.54 -5.63 14.10
CA LEU A 1069 14.76 -6.63 13.38
C LEU A 1069 15.63 -7.24 12.28
N LEU A 1070 15.59 -8.56 12.15
CA LEU A 1070 16.26 -9.30 11.08
C LEU A 1070 15.21 -9.99 10.21
N ILE A 1071 15.22 -9.71 8.91
CA ILE A 1071 14.21 -10.21 7.97
C ILE A 1071 14.93 -11.08 6.92
N PRO A 1072 14.69 -12.39 6.82
CA PRO A 1072 15.16 -13.18 5.70
C PRO A 1072 14.51 -12.68 4.40
N ILE A 1073 15.30 -12.50 3.34
CA ILE A 1073 14.85 -12.03 2.03
C ILE A 1073 15.28 -12.95 0.88
N SER A 1074 15.89 -14.10 1.16
CA SER A 1074 16.05 -15.19 0.20
C SER A 1074 15.09 -16.32 0.52
N GLY A 1075 14.34 -16.80 -0.48
CA GLY A 1075 13.44 -17.95 -0.35
C GLY A 1075 14.18 -19.18 0.20
N LEU A 1076 13.66 -19.75 1.29
CA LEU A 1076 14.24 -20.93 1.92
C LEU A 1076 13.84 -22.19 1.14
N GLU A 1077 14.80 -22.80 0.46
CA GLU A 1077 14.82 -24.23 0.22
C GLU A 1077 14.95 -24.96 1.57
N SER A 1078 13.85 -25.25 2.28
CA SER A 1078 13.74 -26.42 3.18
C SER A 1078 12.32 -26.62 3.70
N SER A 1079 11.92 -27.89 3.77
CA SER A 1079 10.54 -28.35 3.92
C SER A 1079 10.04 -28.52 5.37
N GLN A 1080 10.32 -27.59 6.29
CA GLN A 1080 9.78 -27.67 7.67
C GLN A 1080 9.31 -26.31 8.21
N LEU A 1081 8.08 -26.30 8.72
CA LEU A 1081 7.21 -25.19 9.16
C LEU A 1081 7.79 -24.27 10.25
N PHE A 1082 7.50 -22.95 10.18
CA PHE A 1082 6.72 -22.17 11.16
C PHE A 1082 6.05 -20.93 10.49
N PRO A 1083 4.90 -20.43 10.98
CA PRO A 1083 4.03 -19.45 10.32
C PRO A 1083 4.62 -18.05 10.19
N GLN A 1084 4.26 -17.37 9.10
CA GLN A 1084 4.71 -16.04 8.65
C GLN A 1084 4.19 -14.86 9.48
N ASP A 1085 3.62 -15.09 10.65
CA ASP A 1085 3.17 -14.01 11.52
C ASP A 1085 4.32 -13.65 12.45
N ILE A 1086 5.00 -12.53 12.19
CA ILE A 1086 5.66 -11.60 13.15
C ILE A 1086 6.54 -10.66 12.33
N ALA A 1087 5.98 -9.51 11.94
CA ALA A 1087 6.62 -8.20 11.85
C ALA A 1087 5.84 -7.33 10.85
N PHE A 1088 4.75 -6.68 11.27
CA PHE A 1088 4.33 -5.37 10.72
C PHE A 1088 3.15 -4.73 11.49
N LEU A 1089 3.22 -4.66 12.82
CA LEU A 1089 2.13 -4.06 13.63
C LEU A 1089 2.58 -2.96 14.61
N SER A 1090 3.63 -2.21 14.29
CA SER A 1090 4.00 -1.02 15.09
C SER A 1090 4.30 0.23 14.29
N MET A 1091 3.87 0.31 13.03
CA MET A 1091 4.05 1.49 12.20
C MET A 1091 2.79 1.78 11.42
N VAL A 1092 1.96 2.69 11.95
CA VAL A 1092 1.18 3.74 11.25
C VAL A 1092 0.05 4.16 12.21
N ASP A 1093 0.19 5.35 12.83
CA ASP A 1093 -0.97 6.12 13.29
C ASP A 1093 -1.07 7.37 12.38
N PRO A 1094 -2.18 7.55 11.63
CA PRO A 1094 -2.33 8.66 10.70
C PRO A 1094 -2.83 10.01 11.26
N ASN A 1095 -3.28 10.19 12.52
CA ASN A 1095 -4.11 11.39 12.83
C ASN A 1095 -3.82 12.18 14.12
N LEU A 1096 -2.74 12.97 14.16
CA LEU A 1096 -2.67 14.13 15.05
C LEU A 1096 -1.91 15.34 14.46
N LYS A 1097 -2.64 16.20 13.74
CA LYS A 1097 -2.34 17.64 13.61
C LYS A 1097 -3.61 18.50 13.67
N ARG A 1098 -3.62 19.38 14.68
CA ARG A 1098 -4.05 20.81 14.73
C ARG A 1098 -5.05 21.10 15.86
N VAL A 1099 -5.14 22.27 16.49
CA VAL A 1099 -4.33 23.49 16.74
C VAL A 1099 -5.12 24.25 17.84
N LEU A 1100 -4.47 24.93 18.80
CA LEU A 1100 -4.98 26.19 19.36
C LEU A 1100 -3.87 26.98 20.07
N GLU A 1101 -3.63 28.18 19.53
CA GLU A 1101 -2.63 29.19 19.88
C GLU A 1101 -2.85 29.86 21.26
N ILE A 1102 -1.82 30.53 21.81
CA ILE A 1102 -1.71 32.00 21.98
C ILE A 1102 -0.73 32.41 23.12
N LYS A 1103 0.26 33.27 22.75
CA LYS A 1103 1.07 34.27 23.51
C LYS A 1103 2.09 33.77 24.56
N ASN A 1104 3.35 34.21 24.59
CA ASN A 1104 4.08 35.33 23.96
C ASN A 1104 5.43 34.85 23.43
#